data_AF-A0A2S4M8R1-F1
#
_entry.id   AF-A0A2S4M8R1-F1
#
_cell.length_a   1.000
_cell.length_b   1.000
_cell.length_c   1.000
_cell.angle_alpha   90.00
_cell.angle_beta   90.00
_cell.angle_gamma   90.00
#
_symmetry.space_group_name_H-M   'P 1'
#
loop_
_entity.id
_entity.type
_entity.pdbx_description
1 polymer ?
#
loop_
_entity_poly.entity_id
_entity_poly.type
_entity_poly.pdbx_seq_one_letter_code
_entity_poly.pdbx_strand_id
1 'polypeptide(L)'
;MDSNRLVTLSGLLEKHAQPDPEGGIECSADACLLSQQYEDALSGYYGLDMDVPRIATKASYCEMMLGRADDARTRLTALIEDLEPDGIGLLCQMIRHVSDYKERQAQREAVWPHLRYAIAGDSVPMITATARTRDWWPADADDTDQRYRDIKRLFSLHPDSDELRLALHVEIQRNGGTPAEQLALLRESRPGVRISRHVWQQAIVAYATNELDEALSLLEEVQKRELGSEEPNQHLLFTVRLAMCEISANNNHSQAFADFDALIVDTKLHAEDRVTAVRVALAVACRLATNRVPNLATIYLSALEACDSKIDLASGQLSDDPNPVFGADWDTYGDPWPFPDLQPWKELLTNHVGEREAVYFRAAFVTNGMDLLEEDQPAAWWESLSHALGSIAGYESDFNGALLSLHAAIVSHRQRPSWSTVGRDWMTSEWLVCEAGLNFSHGGLKLAAASRNKTALRSFAKAAEKQLQTYLPAPELAYDRTEELIQALADKELGAEIYQLLRTASEGDDRPSVQFRFGFWAHTTKHSEQAKTAYARTLKKEPENFGAIYNSLILCKSHEDALRLLELEKFAIQYPDTDAEKKQRLLDQVSQAKERCRDHEGEKREIVRTELANQPTLRSTPVKLEEVSLRGAIALLALFRCAKAEPGDDRLPPFDKSDVSFSPANSCRRGIFDLIEVGLLAADPNSSVDAFSVSNGKIDGWYLGSIHWRLSPVAGELVEELRNINGKIPEFWRRDVEPIALELARGELTEYICHLSDERSWPAPENTEEVADLVRILANEVPISQAFYLTYLGAMSASDYKAKYRVGGQRAADMLIKRTGQRLEWLREGRLAPRVYDRPWRLPRSAISYALWGTVLNKGDMGFGHRISDALGDLGPDHPRPSQSPEDEHP
;
A
#
# COMPACT_ATOMS: atom_id res chain seq x y z
N MET A 1 68.00 59.24 17.55
CA MET A 1 66.73 59.23 16.82
C MET A 1 67.05 58.73 15.44
N ASP A 2 66.88 57.43 15.21
CA ASP A 2 67.14 56.81 13.90
C ASP A 2 66.00 57.18 12.95
N SER A 3 66.25 58.11 12.04
CA SER A 3 65.29 58.58 11.04
C SER A 3 65.05 57.58 9.89
N ASN A 4 65.24 56.27 10.13
CA ASN A 4 65.13 55.23 9.11
C ASN A 4 64.39 53.96 9.59
N ARG A 5 63.64 54.03 10.71
CA ARG A 5 62.68 52.98 11.03
C ARG A 5 61.43 53.16 10.16
N LEU A 6 61.35 52.37 9.11
CA LEU A 6 60.17 52.25 8.26
C LEU A 6 58.98 51.83 9.13
N VAL A 7 57.87 52.56 9.02
CA VAL A 7 56.70 52.42 9.90
C VAL A 7 55.84 51.26 9.41
N THR A 8 55.41 50.38 10.30
CA THR A 8 54.50 49.25 9.97
C THR A 8 53.03 49.69 10.04
N LEU A 9 52.09 48.85 9.59
CA LEU A 9 50.66 49.16 9.62
C LEU A 9 50.18 49.36 11.07
N SER A 10 50.52 48.44 11.99
CA SER A 10 50.14 48.60 13.40
C SER A 10 50.79 49.83 14.04
N GLY A 11 52.03 50.19 13.65
CA GLY A 11 52.68 51.41 14.12
C GLY A 11 51.89 52.69 13.81
N LEU A 12 51.14 52.70 12.69
CA LEU A 12 50.20 53.76 12.33
C LEU A 12 48.88 53.61 13.10
N LEU A 13 48.21 52.45 13.01
CA LEU A 13 46.87 52.26 13.58
C LEU A 13 46.85 52.44 15.11
N GLU A 14 47.92 52.03 15.79
CA GLU A 14 48.07 52.15 17.26
C GLU A 14 48.65 53.52 17.67
N LYS A 15 48.84 54.44 16.72
CA LYS A 15 49.36 55.81 16.91
C LYS A 15 50.73 55.87 17.59
N HIS A 16 51.54 54.83 17.40
CA HIS A 16 52.91 54.74 17.91
C HIS A 16 53.93 55.47 17.03
N ALA A 17 53.55 55.83 15.80
CA ALA A 17 54.34 56.63 14.87
C ALA A 17 53.56 57.85 14.36
N GLN A 18 54.26 58.98 14.20
CA GLN A 18 53.77 60.17 13.51
C GLN A 18 54.59 60.36 12.23
N PRO A 19 54.04 59.98 11.06
CA PRO A 19 54.74 60.14 9.80
C PRO A 19 54.89 61.63 9.48
N ASP A 20 56.08 62.02 9.02
CA ASP A 20 56.34 63.36 8.50
C ASP A 20 55.80 63.44 7.05
N PRO A 21 54.76 64.25 6.77
CA PRO A 21 54.18 64.34 5.43
C PRO A 21 55.17 64.81 4.35
N GLU A 22 56.25 65.50 4.75
CA GLU A 22 57.31 65.97 3.85
C GLU A 22 58.44 64.94 3.68
N GLY A 23 58.40 63.82 4.40
CA GLY A 23 59.45 62.79 4.46
C GLY A 23 59.52 61.83 3.25
N GLY A 24 58.62 61.95 2.27
CA GLY A 24 58.57 61.13 1.06
C GLY A 24 57.17 60.59 0.73
N ILE A 25 57.03 59.90 -0.40
CA ILE A 25 55.73 59.40 -0.90
C ILE A 25 55.08 58.43 0.11
N GLU A 26 55.86 57.52 0.72
CA GLU A 26 55.34 56.59 1.75
C GLU A 26 54.86 57.34 3.00
N CYS A 27 55.63 58.30 3.52
CA CYS A 27 55.24 59.05 4.72
C CYS A 27 54.01 59.96 4.48
N SER A 28 53.87 60.53 3.29
CA SER A 28 52.66 61.26 2.90
C SER A 28 51.44 60.34 2.85
N ALA A 29 51.57 59.13 2.31
CA ALA A 29 50.49 58.14 2.28
C ALA A 29 50.13 57.63 3.69
N ASP A 30 51.14 57.39 4.54
CA ASP A 30 50.98 57.04 5.95
C ASP A 30 50.19 58.11 6.72
N ALA A 31 50.45 59.39 6.46
CA ALA A 31 49.72 60.52 7.09
C ALA A 31 48.24 60.58 6.65
N CYS A 32 47.96 60.30 5.37
CA CYS A 32 46.59 60.17 4.86
C CYS A 32 45.86 58.97 5.49
N LEU A 33 46.54 57.81 5.63
CA LEU A 33 45.98 56.61 6.27
C LEU A 33 45.58 56.91 7.73
N LEU A 34 46.45 57.58 8.49
CA LEU A 34 46.18 58.00 9.87
C LEU A 34 45.00 58.96 9.98
N SER A 35 44.80 59.81 8.97
CA SER A 35 43.70 60.76 8.89
C SER A 35 42.41 60.15 8.34
N GLN A 36 42.38 58.82 8.15
CA GLN A 36 41.26 58.05 7.57
C GLN A 36 40.87 58.48 6.14
N GLN A 37 41.80 59.13 5.41
CA GLN A 37 41.64 59.48 4.01
C GLN A 37 42.11 58.31 3.13
N TYR A 38 41.32 57.22 3.14
CA TYR A 38 41.74 55.95 2.57
C TYR A 38 41.96 55.98 1.05
N GLU A 39 41.20 56.78 0.30
CA GLU A 39 41.40 56.93 -1.16
C GLU A 39 42.74 57.63 -1.49
N ASP A 40 43.05 58.71 -0.77
CA ASP A 40 44.28 59.48 -0.96
C ASP A 40 45.51 58.67 -0.52
N ALA A 41 45.41 57.94 0.59
CA ALA A 41 46.44 57.03 1.06
C ALA A 41 46.71 55.91 0.03
N LEU A 42 45.66 55.27 -0.49
CA LEU A 42 45.78 54.21 -1.48
C LEU A 42 46.44 54.69 -2.77
N SER A 43 46.08 55.88 -3.26
CA SER A 43 46.71 56.52 -4.42
C SER A 43 48.21 56.73 -4.20
N GLY A 44 48.61 57.16 -2.99
CA GLY A 44 50.01 57.30 -2.60
C GLY A 44 50.77 55.98 -2.61
N TYR A 45 50.21 54.91 -2.03
CA TYR A 45 50.87 53.59 -2.01
C TYR A 45 50.99 52.95 -3.39
N TYR A 46 50.04 53.16 -4.31
CA TYR A 46 50.15 52.70 -5.69
C TYR A 46 51.28 53.38 -6.49
N GLY A 47 51.77 54.53 -6.02
CA GLY A 47 52.98 55.16 -6.55
C GLY A 47 54.30 54.51 -6.10
N LEU A 48 54.23 53.50 -5.23
CA LEU A 48 55.37 52.77 -4.68
C LEU A 48 55.42 51.32 -5.19
N ASP A 49 56.49 50.59 -4.85
CA ASP A 49 56.65 49.19 -5.19
C ASP A 49 55.74 48.29 -4.33
N MET A 50 54.71 47.72 -4.97
CA MET A 50 53.69 46.87 -4.34
C MET A 50 54.17 45.43 -4.10
N ASP A 51 55.36 45.06 -4.56
CA ASP A 51 56.00 43.77 -4.22
C ASP A 51 56.69 43.85 -2.85
N VAL A 52 56.85 45.05 -2.28
CA VAL A 52 57.36 45.25 -0.91
C VAL A 52 56.26 44.92 0.09
N PRO A 53 56.40 43.88 0.95
CA PRO A 53 55.31 43.39 1.82
C PRO A 53 54.70 44.45 2.75
N ARG A 54 55.52 45.35 3.29
CA ARG A 54 55.08 46.51 4.09
C ARG A 54 54.12 47.44 3.33
N ILE A 55 54.47 47.79 2.09
CA ILE A 55 53.69 48.70 1.25
C ILE A 55 52.40 48.00 0.82
N ALA A 56 52.50 46.75 0.39
CA ALA A 56 51.35 45.92 0.04
C ALA A 56 50.35 45.83 1.20
N THR A 57 50.83 45.61 2.43
CA THR A 57 49.99 45.53 3.64
C THR A 57 49.23 46.83 3.91
N LYS A 58 49.90 47.99 3.84
CA LYS A 58 49.27 49.30 4.05
C LYS A 58 48.25 49.65 2.97
N ALA A 59 48.59 49.40 1.70
CA ALA A 59 47.69 49.58 0.57
C ALA A 59 46.45 48.68 0.69
N SER A 60 46.66 47.40 1.01
CA SER A 60 45.58 46.42 1.17
C SER A 60 44.67 46.71 2.36
N TYR A 61 45.17 47.37 3.40
CA TYR A 61 44.32 47.89 4.47
C TYR A 61 43.39 49.00 3.96
N CYS A 62 43.91 49.95 3.18
CA CYS A 62 43.07 51.00 2.56
C CYS A 62 42.06 50.40 1.57
N GLU A 63 42.44 49.40 0.77
CA GLU A 63 41.53 48.67 -0.13
C GLU A 63 40.38 48.01 0.66
N MET A 64 40.68 47.38 1.80
CA MET A 64 39.67 46.78 2.67
C MET A 64 38.70 47.83 3.21
N MET A 65 39.20 48.96 3.70
CA MET A 65 38.37 50.06 4.23
C MET A 65 37.47 50.71 3.16
N LEU A 66 37.86 50.62 1.88
CA LEU A 66 37.07 51.08 0.74
C LEU A 66 36.15 50.01 0.13
N GLY A 67 36.05 48.82 0.74
CA GLY A 67 35.22 47.72 0.26
C GLY A 67 35.79 46.96 -0.95
N ARG A 68 37.09 47.07 -1.23
CA ARG A 68 37.80 46.44 -2.36
C ARG A 68 38.74 45.30 -1.91
N ALA A 69 38.24 44.41 -1.04
CA ALA A 69 39.07 43.44 -0.32
C ALA A 69 39.56 42.23 -1.16
N ASP A 70 38.97 41.93 -2.33
CA ASP A 70 39.32 40.74 -3.11
C ASP A 70 40.68 40.85 -3.82
N ASP A 71 40.96 42.00 -4.44
CA ASP A 71 42.24 42.28 -5.09
C ASP A 71 43.38 42.35 -4.05
N ALA A 72 43.09 42.98 -2.90
CA ALA A 72 43.94 43.03 -1.73
C ALA A 72 44.31 41.63 -1.22
N ARG A 73 43.30 40.76 -1.03
CA ARG A 73 43.49 39.37 -0.57
C ARG A 73 44.38 38.58 -1.53
N THR A 74 44.14 38.69 -2.84
CA THR A 74 44.93 37.99 -3.87
C THR A 74 46.40 38.41 -3.81
N ARG A 75 46.66 39.71 -3.68
CA ARG A 75 48.01 40.27 -3.56
C ARG A 75 48.73 39.78 -2.31
N LEU A 76 48.09 39.86 -1.14
CA LEU A 76 48.69 39.40 0.11
C LEU A 76 48.92 37.89 0.11
N THR A 77 48.02 37.12 -0.51
CA THR A 77 48.20 35.66 -0.66
C THR A 77 49.43 35.32 -1.49
N ALA A 78 49.70 36.09 -2.56
CA ALA A 78 50.89 35.88 -3.40
C ALA A 78 52.20 36.19 -2.66
N LEU A 79 52.16 37.05 -1.65
CA LEU A 79 53.33 37.48 -0.85
C LEU A 79 53.45 36.73 0.50
N ILE A 80 52.63 35.70 0.74
CA ILE A 80 52.43 35.12 2.09
C ILE A 80 53.72 34.66 2.80
N GLU A 81 54.73 34.22 2.05
CA GLU A 81 56.02 33.77 2.60
C GLU A 81 56.85 34.93 3.18
N ASP A 82 56.68 36.15 2.62
CA ASP A 82 57.44 37.35 2.97
C ASP A 82 56.61 38.37 3.78
N LEU A 83 55.33 38.08 4.06
CA LEU A 83 54.47 38.97 4.83
C LEU A 83 54.94 39.12 6.28
N GLU A 84 55.04 40.37 6.72
CA GLU A 84 55.20 40.72 8.13
C GLU A 84 53.94 40.35 8.93
N PRO A 85 54.01 40.22 10.27
CA PRO A 85 52.86 39.85 11.11
C PRO A 85 51.60 40.70 10.87
N ASP A 86 51.75 42.00 10.55
CA ASP A 86 50.66 42.90 10.15
C ASP A 86 49.92 42.40 8.91
N GLY A 87 50.68 42.01 7.87
CA GLY A 87 50.15 41.50 6.62
C GLY A 87 49.47 40.14 6.77
N ILE A 88 50.05 39.26 7.60
CA ILE A 88 49.42 37.97 7.95
C ILE A 88 48.08 38.20 8.67
N GLY A 89 48.05 39.09 9.67
CA GLY A 89 46.83 39.43 10.40
C GLY A 89 45.74 40.01 9.48
N LEU A 90 46.12 40.93 8.59
CA LEU A 90 45.21 41.53 7.62
C LEU A 90 44.65 40.50 6.63
N LEU A 91 45.50 39.61 6.10
CA LEU A 91 45.08 38.53 5.21
C LEU A 91 44.06 37.61 5.90
N CYS A 92 44.29 37.25 7.17
CA CYS A 92 43.34 36.46 7.95
C CYS A 92 41.98 37.15 8.12
N GLN A 93 41.96 38.48 8.30
CA GLN A 93 40.71 39.25 8.36
C GLN A 93 39.95 39.21 7.02
N MET A 94 40.65 39.31 5.89
CA MET A 94 40.05 39.27 4.55
C MET A 94 39.50 37.88 4.19
N ILE A 95 40.18 36.80 4.57
CA ILE A 95 39.72 35.41 4.33
C ILE A 95 38.32 35.16 4.95
N ARG A 96 37.96 35.88 6.02
CA ARG A 96 36.61 35.82 6.64
C ARG A 96 35.48 36.09 5.66
N HIS A 97 35.72 36.96 4.69
CA HIS A 97 34.69 37.46 3.79
C HIS A 97 34.57 36.65 2.48
N VAL A 98 35.36 35.58 2.29
CA VAL A 98 35.30 34.73 1.10
C VAL A 98 34.00 33.92 1.08
N SER A 99 33.10 34.16 0.13
CA SER A 99 31.78 33.49 0.11
C SER A 99 31.85 31.98 -0.15
N ASP A 100 32.80 31.50 -0.96
CA ASP A 100 32.98 30.08 -1.24
C ASP A 100 33.63 29.35 -0.06
N TYR A 101 32.89 28.41 0.54
CA TYR A 101 33.36 27.66 1.71
C TYR A 101 34.62 26.83 1.44
N LYS A 102 34.76 26.22 0.25
CA LYS A 102 35.92 25.39 -0.09
C LYS A 102 37.16 26.25 -0.31
N GLU A 103 36.99 27.37 -1.02
CA GLU A 103 38.07 28.34 -1.21
C GLU A 103 38.52 28.92 0.14
N ARG A 104 37.56 29.31 0.98
CA ARG A 104 37.82 29.81 2.33
C ARG A 104 38.59 28.79 3.17
N GLN A 105 38.19 27.51 3.13
CA GLN A 105 38.87 26.45 3.86
C GLN A 105 40.31 26.24 3.38
N ALA A 106 40.55 26.19 2.07
CA ALA A 106 41.89 26.04 1.51
C ALA A 106 42.82 27.22 1.89
N GLN A 107 42.30 28.46 1.85
CA GLN A 107 43.06 29.65 2.25
C GLN A 107 43.36 29.68 3.75
N ARG A 108 42.42 29.23 4.60
CA ARG A 108 42.67 29.07 6.05
C ARG A 108 43.79 28.07 6.34
N GLU A 109 43.79 26.93 5.67
CA GLU A 109 44.83 25.91 5.82
C GLU A 109 46.19 26.42 5.37
N ALA A 110 46.24 27.20 4.29
CA ALA A 110 47.47 27.80 3.78
C ALA A 110 48.04 28.88 4.73
N VAL A 111 47.21 29.78 5.28
CA VAL A 111 47.69 30.88 6.14
C VAL A 111 47.98 30.46 7.58
N TRP A 112 47.39 29.36 8.05
CA TRP A 112 47.47 28.95 9.45
C TRP A 112 48.91 28.77 9.99
N PRO A 113 49.84 28.09 9.30
CA PRO A 113 51.22 27.98 9.76
C PRO A 113 51.91 29.34 9.95
N HIS A 114 51.63 30.29 9.07
CA HIS A 114 52.18 31.65 9.12
C HIS A 114 51.58 32.46 10.28
N LEU A 115 50.26 32.34 10.52
CA LEU A 115 49.62 32.95 11.68
C LEU A 115 50.19 32.39 12.99
N ARG A 116 50.37 31.07 13.10
CA ARG A 116 50.97 30.42 14.28
C ARG A 116 52.39 30.93 14.57
N TYR A 117 53.19 31.11 13.52
CA TYR A 117 54.53 31.68 13.66
C TYR A 117 54.46 33.15 14.12
N ALA A 118 53.59 33.94 13.51
CA ALA A 118 53.43 35.37 13.83
C ALA A 118 52.97 35.60 15.28
N ILE A 119 52.02 34.81 15.80
CA ILE A 119 51.53 34.94 17.18
C ILE A 119 52.50 34.42 18.25
N ALA A 120 53.54 33.66 17.86
CA ALA A 120 54.57 33.18 18.78
C ALA A 120 55.67 34.23 19.05
N GLY A 121 55.74 35.30 18.24
CA GLY A 121 56.73 36.37 18.38
C GLY A 121 56.60 37.17 19.67
N ASP A 122 57.69 37.84 20.09
CA ASP A 122 57.74 38.65 21.32
C ASP A 122 56.93 39.96 21.23
N SER A 123 56.70 40.44 20.01
CA SER A 123 55.81 41.56 19.70
C SER A 123 54.83 41.07 18.63
N VAL A 124 53.54 41.08 18.95
CA VAL A 124 52.47 40.63 18.06
C VAL A 124 51.57 41.83 17.80
N PRO A 125 51.35 42.25 16.54
CA PRO A 125 50.42 43.33 16.23
C PRO A 125 48.98 43.03 16.64
N MET A 126 48.20 44.06 16.97
CA MET A 126 46.79 43.87 17.37
C MET A 126 45.98 43.16 16.28
N ILE A 127 46.18 43.52 15.00
CA ILE A 127 45.46 42.91 13.89
C ILE A 127 45.71 41.39 13.78
N THR A 128 46.94 40.96 14.07
CA THR A 128 47.33 39.55 14.14
C THR A 128 46.77 38.86 15.38
N ALA A 129 46.78 39.54 16.53
CA ALA A 129 46.22 39.02 17.77
C ALA A 129 44.71 38.79 17.64
N THR A 130 43.96 39.76 17.09
CA THR A 130 42.53 39.66 16.78
C THR A 130 42.27 38.52 15.79
N ALA A 131 43.10 38.32 14.76
CA ALA A 131 42.93 37.21 13.82
C ALA A 131 42.94 35.83 14.50
N ARG A 132 43.77 35.64 15.54
CA ARG A 132 43.86 34.39 16.29
C ARG A 132 42.63 34.09 17.15
N THR A 133 41.86 35.10 17.56
CA THR A 133 40.68 34.93 18.45
C THR A 133 39.58 34.06 17.88
N ARG A 134 39.55 33.89 16.55
CA ARG A 134 38.54 33.12 15.82
C ARG A 134 38.64 31.62 16.12
N ASP A 135 37.51 30.92 16.13
CA ASP A 135 37.36 29.49 16.52
C ASP A 135 37.33 28.49 15.37
N TRP A 136 37.87 28.89 14.24
CA TRP A 136 37.75 28.21 12.95
C TRP A 136 39.11 27.77 12.37
N TRP A 137 40.18 27.84 13.16
CA TRP A 137 41.53 27.50 12.71
C TRP A 137 41.77 25.98 12.74
N PRO A 138 42.58 25.43 11.82
CA PRO A 138 42.94 24.02 11.85
C PRO A 138 43.56 23.63 13.20
N ALA A 139 43.17 22.47 13.76
CA ALA A 139 43.57 21.95 15.07
C ALA A 139 42.98 22.63 16.32
N ASP A 140 42.19 23.72 16.20
CA ASP A 140 41.50 24.30 17.39
C ASP A 140 40.47 23.32 18.01
N ALA A 141 39.92 22.39 17.22
CA ALA A 141 39.02 21.33 17.70
C ALA A 141 39.77 20.17 18.38
N ASP A 142 41.05 19.95 18.03
CA ASP A 142 41.84 18.81 18.50
C ASP A 142 42.70 19.17 19.74
N ASP A 143 43.03 20.45 19.95
CA ASP A 143 43.87 20.95 21.05
C ASP A 143 43.34 22.29 21.61
N THR A 144 42.26 22.20 22.40
CA THR A 144 41.62 23.36 23.06
C THR A 144 42.56 24.06 24.05
N ASP A 145 43.50 23.33 24.66
CA ASP A 145 44.48 23.87 25.61
C ASP A 145 45.48 24.81 24.93
N GLN A 146 45.93 24.46 23.72
CA GLN A 146 46.84 25.30 22.96
C GLN A 146 46.21 26.66 22.64
N ARG A 147 44.94 26.66 22.24
CA ARG A 147 44.21 27.90 21.98
C ARG A 147 44.08 28.77 23.22
N TYR A 148 43.68 28.19 24.36
CA TYR A 148 43.61 28.94 25.61
C TYR A 148 44.95 29.59 25.96
N ARG A 149 46.07 28.87 25.80
CA ARG A 149 47.43 29.42 26.02
C ARG A 149 47.76 30.57 25.07
N ASP A 150 47.43 30.42 23.79
CA ASP A 150 47.66 31.46 22.77
C ASP A 150 46.90 32.75 23.13
N ILE A 151 45.59 32.65 23.37
CA ILE A 151 44.73 33.80 23.66
C ILE A 151 45.13 34.47 24.98
N LYS A 152 45.45 33.68 26.01
CA LYS A 152 45.92 34.21 27.30
C LYS A 152 47.23 34.99 27.14
N ARG A 153 48.17 34.50 26.34
CA ARG A 153 49.42 35.20 26.03
C ARG A 153 49.14 36.49 25.25
N LEU A 154 48.33 36.43 24.20
CA LEU A 154 47.99 37.59 23.39
C LEU A 154 47.29 38.68 24.21
N PHE A 155 46.37 38.30 25.10
CA PHE A 155 45.74 39.22 26.05
C PHE A 155 46.77 39.86 27.00
N SER A 156 47.79 39.13 27.46
CA SER A 156 48.85 39.70 28.29
C SER A 156 49.71 40.75 27.57
N LEU A 157 49.84 40.64 26.24
CA LEU A 157 50.51 41.63 25.40
C LEU A 157 49.62 42.84 25.12
N HIS A 158 48.30 42.64 25.07
CA HIS A 158 47.28 43.62 24.71
C HIS A 158 46.14 43.69 25.74
N PRO A 159 46.42 44.04 27.01
CA PRO A 159 45.44 43.94 28.09
C PRO A 159 44.26 44.91 27.94
N ASP A 160 44.39 45.94 27.11
CA ASP A 160 43.36 46.96 26.90
C ASP A 160 42.37 46.59 25.77
N SER A 161 42.53 45.43 25.10
CA SER A 161 41.64 44.97 24.02
C SER A 161 40.42 44.22 24.56
N ASP A 162 39.22 44.77 24.35
CA ASP A 162 37.95 44.11 24.67
C ASP A 162 37.73 42.83 23.84
N GLU A 163 38.16 42.81 22.58
CA GLU A 163 38.03 41.62 21.72
C GLU A 163 38.84 40.43 22.26
N LEU A 164 40.09 40.66 22.68
CA LEU A 164 40.93 39.63 23.28
C LEU A 164 40.42 39.22 24.67
N ARG A 165 39.88 40.16 25.43
CA ARG A 165 39.25 39.86 26.73
C ARG A 165 38.03 38.97 26.57
N LEU A 166 37.15 39.26 25.62
CA LEU A 166 35.99 38.43 25.31
C LEU A 166 36.40 37.05 24.77
N ALA A 167 37.44 36.99 23.93
CA ALA A 167 37.99 35.72 23.49
C ALA A 167 38.53 34.89 24.66
N LEU A 168 39.27 35.52 25.59
CA LEU A 168 39.77 34.85 26.78
C LEU A 168 38.64 34.39 27.71
N HIS A 169 37.59 35.20 27.87
CA HIS A 169 36.36 34.83 28.59
C HIS A 169 35.76 33.53 28.05
N VAL A 170 35.56 33.44 26.73
CA VAL A 170 35.03 32.22 26.07
C VAL A 170 35.95 31.02 26.32
N GLU A 171 37.27 31.20 26.25
CA GLU A 171 38.21 30.09 26.50
C GLU A 171 38.26 29.69 27.99
N ILE A 172 38.09 30.61 28.94
CA ILE A 172 37.93 30.29 30.37
C ILE A 172 36.67 29.44 30.57
N GLN A 173 35.55 29.83 29.96
CA GLN A 173 34.29 29.09 30.04
C GLN A 173 34.44 27.67 29.47
N ARG A 174 35.06 27.52 28.29
CA ARG A 174 35.32 26.21 27.67
C ARG A 174 36.21 25.29 28.51
N ASN A 175 37.15 25.86 29.25
CA ASN A 175 38.04 25.13 30.16
C ASN A 175 37.47 24.94 31.57
N GLY A 176 36.16 25.16 31.77
CA GLY A 176 35.48 24.90 33.05
C GLY A 176 35.74 25.95 34.14
N GLY A 177 36.18 27.14 33.78
CA GLY A 177 36.38 28.24 34.72
C GLY A 177 35.08 28.73 35.34
N THR A 178 35.14 29.16 36.60
CA THR A 178 33.95 29.57 37.37
C THR A 178 33.38 30.91 36.87
N PRO A 179 32.08 31.16 37.02
CA PRO A 179 31.48 32.46 36.68
C PRO A 179 32.14 33.64 37.42
N ALA A 180 32.64 33.42 38.64
CA ALA A 180 33.36 34.45 39.40
C ALA A 180 34.71 34.82 38.78
N GLU A 181 35.45 33.84 38.25
CA GLU A 181 36.71 34.09 37.51
C GLU A 181 36.45 34.84 36.20
N GLN A 182 35.39 34.47 35.49
CA GLN A 182 34.95 35.17 34.28
C GLN A 182 34.56 36.62 34.57
N LEU A 183 33.80 36.88 35.64
CA LEU A 183 33.39 38.23 36.02
C LEU A 183 34.58 39.10 36.43
N ALA A 184 35.55 38.54 37.15
CA ALA A 184 36.76 39.24 37.52
C ALA A 184 37.51 39.74 36.28
N LEU A 185 37.69 38.88 35.28
CA LEU A 185 38.31 39.25 33.99
C LEU A 185 37.55 40.39 33.29
N LEU A 186 36.21 40.33 33.27
CA LEU A 186 35.37 41.34 32.61
C LEU A 186 35.33 42.69 33.36
N ARG A 187 35.48 42.68 34.69
CA ARG A 187 35.55 43.88 35.55
C ARG A 187 36.89 44.61 35.45
N GLU A 188 37.99 43.92 35.12
CA GLU A 188 39.34 44.50 35.02
C GLU A 188 39.54 45.48 33.85
N SER A 189 38.49 45.81 33.09
CA SER A 189 38.54 46.77 31.98
C SER A 189 38.96 48.18 32.45
N ARG A 190 39.91 48.79 31.74
CA ARG A 190 40.36 50.18 31.98
C ARG A 190 39.31 51.22 31.54
N PRO A 191 39.45 52.49 31.98
CA PRO A 191 38.55 53.58 31.58
C PRO A 191 38.65 53.85 30.07
N GLY A 192 37.62 53.46 29.32
CA GLY A 192 37.46 53.64 27.88
C GLY A 192 36.03 53.29 27.47
N VAL A 193 35.64 53.57 26.22
CA VAL A 193 34.32 53.15 25.70
C VAL A 193 34.37 51.65 25.44
N ARG A 194 33.89 50.85 26.40
CA ARG A 194 33.74 49.39 26.24
C ARG A 194 32.84 49.11 25.04
N ILE A 195 33.10 48.06 24.26
CA ILE A 195 32.16 47.65 23.20
C ILE A 195 30.86 47.10 23.81
N SER A 196 29.71 47.30 23.13
CA SER A 196 28.39 46.94 23.67
C SER A 196 28.26 45.44 23.98
N ARG A 197 28.90 44.58 23.17
CA ARG A 197 29.00 43.13 23.41
C ARG A 197 29.72 42.78 24.73
N HIS A 198 30.75 43.54 25.12
CA HIS A 198 31.42 43.37 26.42
C HIS A 198 30.44 43.63 27.55
N VAL A 199 29.73 44.76 27.49
CA VAL A 199 28.77 45.16 28.53
C VAL A 199 27.66 44.10 28.67
N TRP A 200 27.16 43.57 27.54
CA TRP A 200 26.21 42.47 27.50
C TRP A 200 26.76 41.20 28.16
N GLN A 201 27.96 40.75 27.79
CA GLN A 201 28.55 39.55 28.37
C GLN A 201 28.81 39.70 29.87
N GLN A 202 29.27 40.88 30.30
CA GLN A 202 29.46 41.18 31.71
C GLN A 202 28.13 41.13 32.47
N ALA A 203 27.03 41.59 31.87
CA ALA A 203 25.70 41.50 32.49
C ALA A 203 25.25 40.04 32.69
N ILE A 204 25.47 39.17 31.69
CA ILE A 204 25.17 37.73 31.79
C ILE A 204 25.97 37.09 32.93
N VAL A 205 27.28 37.33 32.99
CA VAL A 205 28.13 36.71 34.02
C VAL A 205 27.82 37.28 35.40
N ALA A 206 27.54 38.58 35.51
CA ALA A 206 27.10 39.22 36.76
C ALA A 206 25.77 38.61 37.27
N TYR A 207 24.83 38.36 36.35
CA TYR A 207 23.60 37.64 36.67
C TYR A 207 23.89 36.22 37.19
N ALA A 208 24.76 35.46 36.51
CA ALA A 208 25.14 34.10 36.90
C ALA A 208 25.86 34.04 38.27
N THR A 209 26.56 35.11 38.68
CA THR A 209 27.17 35.23 40.02
C THR A 209 26.24 35.84 41.07
N ASN A 210 24.97 36.10 40.75
CA ASN A 210 23.97 36.73 41.62
C ASN A 210 24.31 38.18 42.03
N GLU A 211 25.04 38.92 41.19
CA GLU A 211 25.36 40.35 41.34
C GLU A 211 24.29 41.19 40.62
N LEU A 212 23.04 41.10 41.10
CA LEU A 212 21.84 41.56 40.39
C LEU A 212 21.82 43.07 40.08
N ASP A 213 22.31 43.91 41.00
CA ASP A 213 22.35 45.36 40.80
C ASP A 213 23.36 45.76 39.70
N GLU A 214 24.50 45.05 39.62
CA GLU A 214 25.48 45.25 38.54
C GLU A 214 24.90 44.80 37.20
N ALA A 215 24.25 43.63 37.16
CA ALA A 215 23.61 43.13 35.95
C ALA A 215 22.54 44.10 35.43
N LEU A 216 21.69 44.65 36.30
CA LEU A 216 20.70 45.67 35.94
C LEU A 216 21.36 46.93 35.37
N SER A 217 22.37 47.48 36.04
CA SER A 217 23.06 48.68 35.57
C SER A 217 23.73 48.47 34.20
N LEU A 218 24.28 47.28 33.94
CA LEU A 218 24.90 46.94 32.66
C LEU A 218 23.84 46.77 31.55
N LEU A 219 22.70 46.15 31.85
CA LEU A 219 21.57 46.03 30.92
C LEU A 219 20.98 47.39 30.53
N GLU A 220 20.84 48.31 31.49
CA GLU A 220 20.42 49.70 31.22
C GLU A 220 21.43 50.42 30.31
N GLU A 221 22.73 50.17 30.49
CA GLU A 221 23.78 50.69 29.64
C GLU A 221 23.66 50.12 28.21
N VAL A 222 23.44 48.81 28.05
CA VAL A 222 23.21 48.17 26.74
C VAL A 222 21.96 48.76 26.06
N GLN A 223 20.85 48.85 26.79
CA GLN A 223 19.60 49.42 26.27
C GLN A 223 19.78 50.85 25.77
N LYS A 224 20.46 51.70 26.56
CA LYS A 224 20.68 53.11 26.22
C LYS A 224 21.55 53.26 24.96
N ARG A 225 22.56 52.40 24.80
CA ARG A 225 23.43 52.39 23.61
C ARG A 225 22.66 51.95 22.37
N GLU A 226 21.89 50.87 22.48
CA GLU A 226 21.11 50.33 21.36
C GLU A 226 20.03 51.32 20.90
N LEU A 227 19.32 51.97 21.83
CA LEU A 227 18.35 53.02 21.51
C LEU A 227 18.98 54.29 20.90
N GLY A 228 20.28 54.50 21.12
CA GLY A 228 21.05 55.60 20.55
C GLY A 228 21.61 55.33 19.15
N SER A 229 21.47 54.10 18.64
CA SER A 229 21.88 53.68 17.29
C SER A 229 20.98 54.25 16.19
N GLU A 230 21.52 54.38 14.97
CA GLU A 230 20.76 54.68 13.76
C GLU A 230 19.71 53.60 13.43
N GLU A 231 20.03 52.32 13.70
CA GLU A 231 19.15 51.17 13.47
C GLU A 231 19.09 50.24 14.71
N PRO A 232 18.25 50.56 15.72
CA PRO A 232 18.13 49.74 16.93
C PRO A 232 17.55 48.35 16.67
N ASN A 233 18.23 47.32 17.14
CA ASN A 233 17.76 45.94 17.07
C ASN A 233 16.61 45.69 18.06
N GLN A 234 15.40 45.50 17.53
CA GLN A 234 14.19 45.30 18.34
C GLN A 234 14.22 44.00 19.15
N HIS A 235 14.84 42.93 18.63
CA HIS A 235 14.97 41.67 19.35
C HIS A 235 15.90 41.81 20.56
N LEU A 236 17.07 42.44 20.40
CA LEU A 236 17.97 42.74 21.53
C LEU A 236 17.29 43.60 22.59
N LEU A 237 16.56 44.66 22.18
CA LEU A 237 15.83 45.52 23.11
C LEU A 237 14.74 44.74 23.89
N PHE A 238 14.06 43.80 23.24
CA PHE A 238 13.14 42.89 23.89
C PHE A 238 13.85 41.97 24.89
N THR A 239 14.94 41.31 24.49
CA THR A 239 15.72 40.42 25.36
C THR A 239 16.23 41.17 26.59
N VAL A 240 16.77 42.38 26.42
CA VAL A 240 17.22 43.24 27.52
C VAL A 240 16.05 43.57 28.46
N ARG A 241 14.91 44.00 27.92
CA ARG A 241 13.73 44.33 28.74
C ARG A 241 13.22 43.10 29.52
N LEU A 242 13.22 41.92 28.90
CA LEU A 242 12.80 40.68 29.55
C LEU A 242 13.78 40.25 30.66
N ALA A 243 15.09 40.36 30.41
CA ALA A 243 16.13 40.10 31.41
C ALA A 243 16.01 41.04 32.62
N MET A 244 15.75 42.33 32.37
CA MET A 244 15.48 43.29 33.45
C MET A 244 14.24 42.92 34.26
N CYS A 245 13.14 42.48 33.61
CA CYS A 245 11.94 42.01 34.33
C CYS A 245 12.25 40.82 35.25
N GLU A 246 13.05 39.86 34.76
CA GLU A 246 13.47 38.70 35.55
C GLU A 246 14.30 39.12 36.78
N ILE A 247 15.30 39.99 36.58
CA ILE A 247 16.16 40.46 37.68
C ILE A 247 15.34 41.27 38.69
N SER A 248 14.47 42.18 38.24
CA SER A 248 13.54 42.94 39.09
C SER A 248 12.68 42.01 39.95
N ALA A 249 12.17 40.91 39.36
CA ALA A 249 11.38 39.92 40.09
C ALA A 249 12.18 39.22 41.20
N ASN A 250 13.46 38.94 40.95
CA ASN A 250 14.35 38.36 41.96
C ASN A 250 14.72 39.35 43.08
N ASN A 251 14.81 40.65 42.76
CA ASN A 251 15.24 41.69 43.70
C ASN A 251 14.10 42.21 44.61
N ASN A 252 12.84 42.21 44.15
CA ASN A 252 11.71 42.77 44.92
C ASN A 252 10.41 41.94 44.81
N HIS A 253 10.20 41.03 45.77
CA HIS A 253 9.07 40.09 45.78
C HIS A 253 7.67 40.74 45.77
N SER A 254 7.53 41.99 46.24
CA SER A 254 6.22 42.65 46.39
C SER A 254 5.71 43.33 45.10
N GLN A 255 6.60 43.65 44.17
CA GLN A 255 6.30 44.26 42.86
C GLN A 255 6.82 43.43 41.68
N ALA A 256 7.33 42.22 41.95
CA ALA A 256 8.07 41.37 41.03
C ALA A 256 7.44 41.16 39.65
N PHE A 257 6.10 41.15 39.56
CA PHE A 257 5.40 40.86 38.31
C PHE A 257 4.83 42.09 37.61
N ALA A 258 4.95 43.29 38.16
CA ALA A 258 4.41 44.50 37.52
C ALA A 258 5.08 44.76 36.17
N ASP A 259 6.40 44.55 36.08
CA ASP A 259 7.16 44.73 34.84
C ASP A 259 6.81 43.64 33.81
N PHE A 260 6.64 42.39 34.25
CA PHE A 260 6.13 41.31 33.41
C PHE A 260 4.72 41.60 32.90
N ASP A 261 3.80 42.02 33.76
CA ASP A 261 2.42 42.35 33.37
C ASP A 261 2.40 43.50 32.35
N ALA A 262 3.26 44.51 32.51
CA ALA A 262 3.42 45.61 31.56
C ALA A 262 4.00 45.15 30.21
N LEU A 263 4.94 44.21 30.21
CA LEU A 263 5.53 43.63 29.00
C LEU A 263 4.51 42.73 28.27
N ILE A 264 3.80 41.87 29.00
CA ILE A 264 2.84 40.89 28.46
C ILE A 264 1.63 41.58 27.84
N VAL A 265 1.21 42.75 28.33
CA VAL A 265 0.07 43.51 27.78
C VAL A 265 0.48 44.45 26.63
N ASP A 266 1.78 44.63 26.38
CA ASP A 266 2.28 45.49 25.31
C ASP A 266 1.80 45.00 23.93
N THR A 267 0.95 45.77 23.26
CA THR A 267 0.36 45.40 21.96
C THR A 267 1.35 45.51 20.80
N LYS A 268 2.50 46.16 21.01
CA LYS A 268 3.56 46.26 20.01
C LYS A 268 4.47 45.03 19.99
N LEU A 269 4.39 44.19 21.01
CA LEU A 269 5.20 42.98 21.12
C LEU A 269 4.73 41.94 20.10
N HIS A 270 5.67 41.39 19.33
CA HIS A 270 5.41 40.28 18.42
C HIS A 270 4.84 39.07 19.18
N ALA A 271 4.06 38.23 18.48
CA ALA A 271 3.36 37.11 19.12
C ALA A 271 4.34 36.11 19.76
N GLU A 272 5.44 35.77 19.07
CA GLU A 272 6.49 34.88 19.57
C GLU A 272 7.20 35.46 20.80
N ASP A 273 7.58 36.74 20.77
CA ASP A 273 8.16 37.43 21.92
C ASP A 273 7.20 37.44 23.13
N ARG A 274 5.89 37.54 22.89
CA ARG A 274 4.87 37.45 23.95
C ARG A 274 4.84 36.07 24.58
N VAL A 275 4.91 35.00 23.78
CA VAL A 275 5.01 33.62 24.30
C VAL A 275 6.24 33.47 25.17
N THR A 276 7.41 33.93 24.71
CA THR A 276 8.66 33.92 25.46
C THR A 276 8.54 34.70 26.77
N ALA A 277 7.98 35.91 26.74
CA ALA A 277 7.80 36.73 27.94
C ALA A 277 6.88 36.05 28.98
N VAL A 278 5.76 35.48 28.54
CA VAL A 278 4.83 34.78 29.44
C VAL A 278 5.45 33.48 29.98
N ARG A 279 6.21 32.73 29.16
CA ARG A 279 6.93 31.52 29.60
C ARG A 279 7.91 31.84 30.72
N VAL A 280 8.73 32.87 30.54
CA VAL A 280 9.69 33.32 31.57
C VAL A 280 8.95 33.80 32.82
N ALA A 281 7.89 34.60 32.68
CA ALA A 281 7.06 35.03 33.81
C ALA A 281 6.46 33.82 34.55
N LEU A 282 6.01 32.80 33.84
CA LEU A 282 5.46 31.57 34.40
C LEU A 282 6.53 30.77 35.16
N ALA A 283 7.74 30.61 34.61
CA ALA A 283 8.85 29.96 35.27
C ALA A 283 9.26 30.68 36.57
N VAL A 284 9.34 32.01 36.52
CA VAL A 284 9.61 32.85 37.70
C VAL A 284 8.47 32.74 38.73
N ALA A 285 7.21 32.67 38.29
CA ALA A 285 6.07 32.48 39.19
C ALA A 285 6.08 31.12 39.87
N CYS A 286 6.50 30.05 39.19
CA CYS A 286 6.68 28.73 39.80
C CYS A 286 7.69 28.78 40.96
N ARG A 287 8.74 29.61 40.83
CA ARG A 287 9.75 29.80 41.88
C ARG A 287 9.30 30.73 43.02
N LEU A 288 8.69 31.87 42.70
CA LEU A 288 8.53 32.99 43.64
C LEU A 288 7.07 33.32 44.02
N ALA A 289 6.08 32.93 43.20
CA ALA A 289 4.69 33.33 43.38
C ALA A 289 3.71 32.27 42.85
N THR A 290 3.65 31.11 43.51
CA THR A 290 2.87 29.95 43.07
C THR A 290 1.37 30.24 42.93
N ASN A 291 0.83 31.21 43.66
CA ASN A 291 -0.55 31.67 43.54
C ASN A 291 -0.88 32.33 42.19
N ARG A 292 0.13 32.80 41.45
CA ARG A 292 -0.03 33.38 40.11
C ARG A 292 0.02 32.36 38.98
N VAL A 293 0.51 31.16 39.25
CA VAL A 293 0.74 30.11 38.23
C VAL A 293 -0.54 29.76 37.44
N PRO A 294 -1.72 29.54 38.05
CA PRO A 294 -2.93 29.24 37.29
C PRO A 294 -3.24 30.29 36.22
N ASN A 295 -3.18 31.58 36.58
CA ASN A 295 -3.51 32.68 35.67
C ASN A 295 -2.45 32.83 34.56
N LEU A 296 -1.16 32.73 34.90
CA LEU A 296 -0.08 32.82 33.92
C LEU A 296 -0.06 31.62 32.97
N ALA A 297 -0.45 30.43 33.44
CA ALA A 297 -0.63 29.25 32.59
C ALA A 297 -1.73 29.45 31.54
N THR A 298 -2.88 30.02 31.94
CA THR A 298 -3.96 30.35 30.98
C THR A 298 -3.50 31.41 29.97
N ILE A 299 -2.80 32.47 30.43
CA ILE A 299 -2.26 33.51 29.54
C ILE A 299 -1.23 32.91 28.58
N TYR A 300 -0.38 32.01 29.06
CA TYR A 300 0.62 31.32 28.25
C TYR A 300 -0.05 30.51 27.13
N LEU A 301 -1.04 29.70 27.48
CA LEU A 301 -1.78 28.93 26.49
C LEU A 301 -2.50 29.83 25.48
N SER A 302 -3.10 30.92 25.95
CA SER A 302 -3.75 31.91 25.06
C SER A 302 -2.76 32.60 24.12
N ALA A 303 -1.54 32.88 24.59
CA ALA A 303 -0.48 33.45 23.77
C ALA A 303 0.01 32.47 22.70
N LEU A 304 0.09 31.18 23.02
CA LEU A 304 0.40 30.13 22.05
C LEU A 304 -0.69 29.99 20.98
N GLU A 305 -1.96 30.05 21.37
CA GLU A 305 -3.10 30.03 20.42
C GLU A 305 -3.10 31.23 19.47
N ALA A 306 -2.59 32.38 19.93
CA ALA A 306 -2.54 33.62 19.18
C ALA A 306 -1.33 33.72 18.24
N CYS A 307 -0.32 32.84 18.37
CA CYS A 307 0.80 32.78 17.43
C CYS A 307 0.37 32.12 16.12
N ASP A 308 0.76 32.70 14.98
CA ASP A 308 0.50 32.12 13.64
C ASP A 308 1.10 30.71 13.50
N SER A 309 2.12 30.39 14.30
CA SER A 309 2.55 29.02 14.60
C SER A 309 1.51 28.33 15.49
N LYS A 310 0.52 27.70 14.86
CA LYS A 310 -0.45 26.77 15.48
C LYS A 310 0.21 25.96 16.60
N ILE A 311 -0.50 25.81 17.74
CA ILE A 311 0.03 25.11 18.93
C ILE A 311 0.67 23.77 18.55
N ASP A 312 1.97 23.67 18.81
CA ASP A 312 2.72 22.43 18.75
C ASP A 312 2.98 21.93 20.18
N LEU A 313 2.81 20.62 20.40
CA LEU A 313 3.10 19.98 21.68
C LEU A 313 4.60 19.63 21.78
N ALA A 314 5.47 20.57 21.43
CA ALA A 314 6.91 20.35 21.28
C ALA A 314 7.71 20.67 22.56
N SER A 315 8.87 20.04 22.70
CA SER A 315 9.86 20.28 23.76
C SER A 315 10.29 21.75 23.85
N GLY A 316 10.44 22.44 22.71
CA GLY A 316 10.77 23.87 22.62
C GLY A 316 9.72 24.82 23.22
N GLN A 317 8.55 24.33 23.65
CA GLN A 317 7.60 25.13 24.42
C GLN A 317 7.93 25.17 25.92
N LEU A 318 8.74 24.22 26.42
CA LEU A 318 9.14 24.15 27.83
C LEU A 318 10.44 24.89 28.12
N SER A 319 11.27 25.15 27.12
CA SER A 319 12.56 25.83 27.21
C SER A 319 12.76 26.75 26.02
N ASP A 320 13.65 27.74 26.12
CA ASP A 320 14.02 28.55 24.96
C ASP A 320 15.14 27.86 24.17
N ASP A 321 15.09 27.93 22.84
CA ASP A 321 16.25 27.57 22.03
C ASP A 321 17.26 28.73 22.11
N PRO A 322 18.51 28.47 22.54
CA PRO A 322 19.51 29.52 22.73
C PRO A 322 19.93 30.13 21.39
N ASN A 323 19.32 31.26 21.02
CA ASN A 323 19.69 32.02 19.83
C ASN A 323 20.70 33.12 20.18
N PRO A 324 21.81 33.23 19.43
CA PRO A 324 22.80 34.28 19.66
C PRO A 324 22.19 35.65 19.38
N VAL A 325 22.52 36.64 20.23
CA VAL A 325 22.01 38.01 20.10
C VAL A 325 23.04 38.92 19.44
N PHE A 326 22.59 39.97 18.77
CA PHE A 326 23.44 41.00 18.21
C PHE A 326 22.76 42.37 18.34
N GLY A 327 23.55 43.43 18.34
CA GLY A 327 23.08 44.81 18.37
C GLY A 327 23.81 45.67 17.36
N ALA A 328 23.40 46.92 17.26
CA ALA A 328 24.06 47.89 16.41
C ALA A 328 25.51 48.14 16.85
N ASP A 329 26.43 48.21 15.88
CA ASP A 329 27.87 48.38 16.10
C ASP A 329 28.54 47.27 16.92
N TRP A 330 27.95 46.07 16.97
CA TRP A 330 28.62 44.90 17.56
C TRP A 330 29.58 44.29 16.54
N ASP A 331 30.73 43.83 17.03
CA ASP A 331 31.78 43.22 16.21
C ASP A 331 31.42 41.79 15.75
N THR A 332 30.57 41.11 16.51
CA THR A 332 29.99 39.76 16.27
C THR A 332 28.72 39.56 17.13
N TYR A 333 28.31 38.31 17.36
CA TYR A 333 27.19 37.95 18.23
C TYR A 333 27.64 37.78 19.70
N GLY A 334 26.73 38.02 20.64
CA GLY A 334 26.88 37.72 22.06
C GLY A 334 26.10 36.46 22.47
N ASP A 335 26.40 35.96 23.67
CA ASP A 335 25.73 34.80 24.23
C ASP A 335 24.24 35.08 24.48
N PRO A 336 23.36 34.08 24.34
CA PRO A 336 21.96 34.20 24.73
C PRO A 336 21.83 34.46 26.23
N TRP A 337 20.80 35.21 26.62
CA TRP A 337 20.46 35.38 28.03
C TRP A 337 19.93 34.05 28.60
N PRO A 338 20.40 33.59 29.78
CA PRO A 338 20.03 32.29 30.35
C PRO A 338 18.66 32.35 31.04
N PHE A 339 17.59 32.55 30.27
CA PHE A 339 16.23 32.59 30.80
C PHE A 339 15.81 31.26 31.46
N PRO A 340 14.98 31.30 32.51
CA PRO A 340 14.54 30.12 33.23
C PRO A 340 13.55 29.29 32.38
N ASP A 341 13.66 27.98 32.48
CA ASP A 341 12.81 27.01 31.80
C ASP A 341 11.63 26.55 32.68
N LEU A 342 10.65 25.92 32.03
CA LEU A 342 9.51 25.30 32.69
C LEU A 342 9.80 23.86 33.12
N GLN A 343 10.89 23.25 32.65
CA GLN A 343 11.18 21.83 32.85
C GLN A 343 11.22 21.40 34.35
N PRO A 344 11.87 22.16 35.26
CA PRO A 344 11.96 21.82 36.68
C PRO A 344 10.60 21.85 37.39
N TRP A 345 9.60 22.51 36.81
CA TRP A 345 8.33 22.82 37.47
C TRP A 345 7.18 21.88 37.10
N LYS A 346 7.49 20.70 36.55
CA LYS A 346 6.52 19.68 36.11
C LYS A 346 5.40 19.44 37.11
N GLU A 347 5.72 19.10 38.36
CA GLU A 347 4.70 18.76 39.36
C GLU A 347 3.74 19.92 39.66
N LEU A 348 4.22 21.16 39.58
CA LEU A 348 3.40 22.34 39.85
C LEU A 348 2.48 22.61 38.65
N LEU A 349 3.04 22.61 37.44
CA LEU A 349 2.32 22.89 36.19
C LEU A 349 1.32 21.80 35.80
N THR A 350 1.47 20.56 36.26
CA THR A 350 0.51 19.48 35.97
C THR A 350 -0.59 19.33 37.02
N ASN A 351 -0.42 19.88 38.23
CA ASN A 351 -1.34 19.64 39.36
C ASN A 351 -2.01 20.91 39.92
N HIS A 352 -1.44 22.10 39.68
CA HIS A 352 -1.87 23.36 40.32
C HIS A 352 -2.40 24.39 39.32
N VAL A 353 -2.85 23.97 38.14
CA VAL A 353 -3.45 24.81 37.10
C VAL A 353 -4.84 24.29 36.72
N GLY A 354 -5.54 24.99 35.81
CA GLY A 354 -6.81 24.51 35.27
C GLY A 354 -6.67 23.18 34.51
N GLU A 355 -7.76 22.43 34.38
CA GLU A 355 -7.71 21.06 33.80
C GLU A 355 -7.18 21.06 32.35
N ARG A 356 -7.59 22.05 31.54
CA ARG A 356 -7.14 22.20 30.15
C ARG A 356 -5.63 22.49 30.08
N GLU A 357 -5.14 23.42 30.90
CA GLU A 357 -3.71 23.76 30.99
C GLU A 357 -2.89 22.59 31.53
N ALA A 358 -3.41 21.84 32.51
CA ALA A 358 -2.75 20.67 33.06
C ALA A 358 -2.61 19.56 32.01
N VAL A 359 -3.62 19.35 31.17
CA VAL A 359 -3.55 18.43 30.01
C VAL A 359 -2.46 18.89 29.04
N TYR A 360 -2.42 20.18 28.69
CA TYR A 360 -1.37 20.74 27.82
C TYR A 360 0.04 20.48 28.38
N PHE A 361 0.32 20.85 29.63
CA PHE A 361 1.65 20.65 30.21
C PHE A 361 2.01 19.17 30.31
N ARG A 362 1.09 18.31 30.74
CA ARG A 362 1.33 16.85 30.74
C ARG A 362 1.73 16.35 29.35
N ALA A 363 1.05 16.82 28.30
CA ALA A 363 1.38 16.47 26.93
C ALA A 363 2.77 16.98 26.51
N ALA A 364 3.07 18.27 26.73
CA ALA A 364 4.38 18.85 26.42
C ALA A 364 5.54 18.14 27.14
N PHE A 365 5.36 17.81 28.43
CA PHE A 365 6.36 17.05 29.20
C PHE A 365 6.55 15.62 28.69
N VAL A 366 5.48 14.98 28.21
CA VAL A 366 5.53 13.64 27.63
C VAL A 366 6.23 13.68 26.28
N THR A 367 5.93 14.65 25.41
CA THR A 367 6.62 14.81 24.12
C THR A 367 8.11 15.08 24.32
N ASN A 368 8.49 15.95 25.26
CA ASN A 368 9.91 16.19 25.58
C ASN A 368 10.64 14.90 25.99
N GLY A 369 9.96 14.02 26.75
CA GLY A 369 10.52 12.70 27.08
C GLY A 369 10.63 11.75 25.87
N MET A 370 9.86 11.96 24.82
CA MET A 370 9.91 11.19 23.57
C MET A 370 10.99 11.72 22.61
N ASP A 371 11.16 13.04 22.51
CA ASP A 371 12.14 13.69 21.61
C ASP A 371 13.59 13.36 21.96
N LEU A 372 13.86 13.03 23.22
CA LEU A 372 15.20 12.70 23.73
C LEU A 372 15.63 11.24 23.46
N LEU A 373 14.96 10.52 22.56
CA LEU A 373 15.19 9.08 22.33
C LEU A 373 15.78 8.76 20.96
N GLU A 374 16.79 7.89 20.98
CA GLU A 374 17.44 7.34 19.77
C GLU A 374 17.08 5.86 19.51
N GLU A 375 16.45 5.14 20.46
CA GLU A 375 16.19 3.68 20.38
C GLU A 375 14.75 3.25 20.74
N ASP A 376 14.35 2.07 20.25
CA ASP A 376 13.06 1.40 20.47
C ASP A 376 12.82 1.08 21.97
N GLN A 377 11.86 1.76 22.61
CA GLN A 377 11.62 1.66 24.06
C GLN A 377 10.73 0.47 24.47
N PRO A 378 10.95 -0.12 25.66
CA PRO A 378 10.12 -1.22 26.16
C PRO A 378 8.71 -0.77 26.53
N ALA A 379 7.74 -1.68 26.49
CA ALA A 379 6.33 -1.39 26.82
C ALA A 379 6.12 -0.75 28.21
N ALA A 380 6.99 -1.06 29.19
CA ALA A 380 6.92 -0.47 30.54
C ALA A 380 7.20 1.05 30.52
N TRP A 381 8.05 1.52 29.61
CA TRP A 381 8.32 2.94 29.43
C TRP A 381 7.09 3.65 28.85
N TRP A 382 6.42 3.07 27.85
CA TRP A 382 5.16 3.59 27.31
C TRP A 382 4.01 3.61 28.34
N GLU A 383 3.96 2.64 29.25
CA GLU A 383 3.03 2.70 30.40
C GLU A 383 3.32 3.89 31.33
N SER A 384 4.61 4.21 31.55
CA SER A 384 4.99 5.38 32.35
C SER A 384 4.58 6.70 31.69
N LEU A 385 4.70 6.81 30.36
CA LEU A 385 4.21 7.97 29.61
C LEU A 385 2.68 8.06 29.63
N SER A 386 1.99 6.93 29.49
CA SER A 386 0.52 6.90 29.61
C SER A 386 0.06 7.37 30.98
N HIS A 387 0.77 7.01 32.05
CA HIS A 387 0.49 7.48 33.40
C HIS A 387 0.77 8.97 33.55
N ALA A 388 1.87 9.46 32.99
CA ALA A 388 2.24 10.88 33.01
C ALA A 388 1.27 11.77 32.22
N LEU A 389 0.79 11.31 31.06
CA LEU A 389 -0.20 12.04 30.26
C LEU A 389 -1.58 12.08 30.96
N GLY A 390 -1.98 10.96 31.58
CA GLY A 390 -3.28 10.84 32.23
C GLY A 390 -4.44 10.74 31.24
N SER A 391 -5.65 11.04 31.71
CA SER A 391 -6.87 11.06 30.88
C SER A 391 -6.94 12.33 30.04
N ILE A 392 -7.30 12.17 28.76
CA ILE A 392 -7.58 13.27 27.82
C ILE A 392 -9.08 13.43 27.52
N ALA A 393 -9.95 12.72 28.24
CA ALA A 393 -11.39 12.70 27.97
C ALA A 393 -11.99 14.11 28.05
N GLY A 394 -12.70 14.53 27.00
CA GLY A 394 -13.28 15.87 26.88
C GLY A 394 -12.37 16.89 26.19
N TYR A 395 -11.12 16.52 25.89
CA TYR A 395 -10.11 17.37 25.25
C TYR A 395 -9.55 16.73 23.97
N GLU A 396 -10.18 15.70 23.41
CA GLU A 396 -9.65 14.92 22.28
C GLU A 396 -9.46 15.77 21.01
N SER A 397 -10.27 16.80 20.82
CA SER A 397 -10.15 17.74 19.70
C SER A 397 -9.25 18.95 19.99
N ASP A 398 -8.84 19.15 21.25
CA ASP A 398 -8.02 20.30 21.64
C ASP A 398 -6.65 20.24 20.94
N PHE A 399 -6.05 21.43 20.78
CA PHE A 399 -4.75 21.59 20.12
C PHE A 399 -4.74 20.97 18.72
N ASN A 400 -5.85 21.15 17.99
CA ASN A 400 -6.03 20.65 16.62
C ASN A 400 -5.79 19.14 16.47
N GLY A 401 -6.12 18.37 17.50
CA GLY A 401 -5.96 16.90 17.50
C GLY A 401 -4.54 16.41 17.78
N ALA A 402 -3.58 17.29 18.03
CA ALA A 402 -2.21 16.90 18.41
C ALA A 402 -2.20 16.04 19.69
N LEU A 403 -3.05 16.38 20.67
CA LEU A 403 -3.19 15.63 21.91
C LEU A 403 -3.72 14.20 21.67
N LEU A 404 -4.75 14.05 20.83
CA LEU A 404 -5.27 12.74 20.45
C LEU A 404 -4.23 11.93 19.68
N SER A 405 -3.44 12.59 18.83
CA SER A 405 -2.35 11.96 18.09
C SER A 405 -1.29 11.38 19.04
N LEU A 406 -0.84 12.16 20.01
CA LEU A 406 0.12 11.77 21.04
C LEU A 406 -0.43 10.63 21.90
N HIS A 407 -1.66 10.77 22.40
CA HIS A 407 -2.32 9.75 23.21
C HIS A 407 -2.44 8.42 22.46
N ALA A 408 -2.90 8.44 21.20
CA ALA A 408 -3.01 7.23 20.39
C ALA A 408 -1.63 6.60 20.09
N ALA A 409 -0.59 7.39 19.90
CA ALA A 409 0.79 6.90 19.72
C ALA A 409 1.30 6.16 20.97
N ILE A 410 1.11 6.74 22.16
CA ILE A 410 1.47 6.10 23.43
C ILE A 410 0.67 4.81 23.62
N VAL A 411 -0.66 4.86 23.42
CA VAL A 411 -1.52 3.69 23.59
C VAL A 411 -1.11 2.54 22.67
N SER A 412 -0.70 2.84 21.43
CA SER A 412 -0.30 1.83 20.45
C SER A 412 0.93 0.99 20.84
N HIS A 413 1.79 1.49 21.73
CA HIS A 413 3.02 0.84 22.18
C HIS A 413 2.92 0.18 23.56
N ARG A 414 1.74 0.21 24.18
CA ARG A 414 1.45 -0.49 25.45
C ARG A 414 1.43 -2.02 25.25
N GLN A 415 1.34 -2.78 26.35
CA GLN A 415 1.36 -4.25 26.28
C GLN A 415 0.16 -4.87 25.53
N ARG A 416 -1.03 -4.23 25.60
CA ARG A 416 -2.28 -4.74 25.00
C ARG A 416 -3.13 -3.60 24.42
N PRO A 417 -2.68 -2.96 23.32
CA PRO A 417 -3.43 -1.89 22.67
C PRO A 417 -4.74 -2.39 22.09
N SER A 418 -5.78 -1.56 22.21
CA SER A 418 -7.02 -1.73 21.44
C SER A 418 -6.81 -1.17 20.03
N TRP A 419 -6.38 -2.01 19.09
CA TRP A 419 -6.06 -1.58 17.73
C TRP A 419 -7.24 -0.93 16.99
N SER A 420 -8.49 -1.30 17.33
CA SER A 420 -9.66 -0.61 16.81
C SER A 420 -9.78 0.82 17.34
N THR A 421 -9.46 1.05 18.61
CA THR A 421 -9.47 2.40 19.20
C THR A 421 -8.33 3.22 18.60
N VAL A 422 -7.13 2.66 18.54
CA VAL A 422 -5.94 3.32 17.96
C VAL A 422 -6.17 3.69 16.50
N GLY A 423 -6.76 2.81 15.68
CA GLY A 423 -7.03 3.11 14.25
C GLY A 423 -8.06 4.21 14.04
N ARG A 424 -9.11 4.26 14.87
CA ARG A 424 -10.11 5.34 14.87
C ARG A 424 -9.47 6.67 15.27
N ASP A 425 -8.76 6.68 16.38
CA ASP A 425 -8.15 7.89 16.95
C ASP A 425 -7.01 8.39 16.05
N TRP A 426 -6.28 7.50 15.38
CA TRP A 426 -5.34 7.84 14.32
C TRP A 426 -6.03 8.65 13.22
N MET A 427 -7.05 8.09 12.57
CA MET A 427 -7.75 8.76 11.47
C MET A 427 -8.35 10.12 11.89
N THR A 428 -8.94 10.21 13.09
CA THR A 428 -9.47 11.48 13.61
C THR A 428 -8.36 12.50 13.88
N SER A 429 -7.24 12.08 14.47
CA SER A 429 -6.12 13.00 14.71
C SER A 429 -5.47 13.49 13.42
N GLU A 430 -5.25 12.61 12.44
CA GLU A 430 -4.70 13.01 11.12
C GLU A 430 -5.65 13.98 10.39
N TRP A 431 -6.96 13.82 10.58
CA TRP A 431 -7.96 14.72 10.02
C TRP A 431 -7.90 16.12 10.63
N LEU A 432 -7.94 16.22 11.97
CA LEU A 432 -7.90 17.51 12.67
C LEU A 432 -6.60 18.28 12.39
N VAL A 433 -5.47 17.57 12.37
CA VAL A 433 -4.16 18.13 12.01
C VAL A 433 -4.20 18.68 10.57
N CYS A 434 -4.85 17.97 9.65
CA CYS A 434 -4.96 18.41 8.26
C CYS A 434 -5.88 19.62 8.08
N GLU A 435 -7.05 19.66 8.70
CA GLU A 435 -7.94 20.83 8.67
C GLU A 435 -7.24 22.06 9.25
N ALA A 436 -6.45 21.83 10.30
CA ALA A 436 -5.62 22.87 10.86
C ALA A 436 -4.40 23.19 9.98
N GLY A 437 -4.01 22.42 8.96
CA GLY A 437 -2.82 22.64 8.13
C GLY A 437 -1.50 22.47 8.89
N LEU A 438 -1.44 21.50 9.79
CA LEU A 438 -0.28 21.12 10.58
C LEU A 438 0.45 19.93 9.93
N ASN A 439 1.76 19.81 10.17
CA ASN A 439 2.60 18.70 9.68
C ASN A 439 3.06 17.75 10.78
N PHE A 440 2.74 18.02 12.05
CA PHE A 440 3.21 17.23 13.18
C PHE A 440 2.13 16.23 13.60
N SER A 441 2.17 15.03 13.03
CA SER A 441 1.39 13.92 13.54
C SER A 441 2.34 12.83 14.05
N HIS A 442 2.06 12.28 15.23
CA HIS A 442 2.66 11.03 15.67
C HIS A 442 2.11 9.82 14.87
N GLY A 443 1.61 10.07 13.64
CA GLY A 443 1.04 9.13 12.67
C GLY A 443 1.94 7.93 12.41
N GLY A 444 3.20 8.19 12.10
CA GLY A 444 4.20 7.17 11.78
C GLY A 444 4.42 6.17 12.92
N LEU A 445 4.46 6.63 14.17
CA LEU A 445 4.63 5.77 15.35
C LEU A 445 3.45 4.78 15.50
N LYS A 446 2.22 5.29 15.35
CA LYS A 446 0.99 4.48 15.45
C LYS A 446 0.98 3.37 14.38
N LEU A 447 1.29 3.73 13.14
CA LEU A 447 1.29 2.80 12.01
C LEU A 447 2.44 1.78 12.09
N ALA A 448 3.64 2.22 12.47
CA ALA A 448 4.79 1.34 12.68
C ALA A 448 4.49 0.27 13.74
N ALA A 449 3.87 0.66 14.86
CA ALA A 449 3.47 -0.26 15.92
C ALA A 449 2.44 -1.30 15.42
N ALA A 450 1.38 -0.84 14.73
CA ALA A 450 0.37 -1.72 14.16
C ALA A 450 0.97 -2.71 13.14
N SER A 451 1.94 -2.26 12.35
CA SER A 451 2.60 -3.04 11.31
C SER A 451 3.49 -4.17 11.83
N ARG A 452 3.78 -4.24 13.13
CA ARG A 452 4.50 -5.36 13.75
C ARG A 452 3.71 -6.67 13.68
N ASN A 453 2.38 -6.63 13.56
CA ASN A 453 1.51 -7.81 13.58
C ASN A 453 0.36 -7.70 12.56
N LYS A 454 0.16 -8.71 11.70
CA LYS A 454 -0.92 -8.72 10.70
C LYS A 454 -2.32 -8.55 11.32
N THR A 455 -2.61 -9.20 12.45
CA THR A 455 -3.92 -9.11 13.13
C THR A 455 -4.17 -7.72 13.71
N ALA A 456 -3.12 -7.09 14.24
CA ALA A 456 -3.17 -5.71 14.73
C ALA A 456 -3.47 -4.75 13.59
N LEU A 457 -2.70 -4.84 12.50
CA LEU A 457 -2.85 -3.99 11.32
C LEU A 457 -4.23 -4.11 10.67
N ARG A 458 -4.80 -5.33 10.60
CA ARG A 458 -6.20 -5.52 10.14
C ARG A 458 -7.21 -4.77 11.01
N SER A 459 -7.12 -4.91 12.33
CA SER A 459 -8.05 -4.27 13.26
C SER A 459 -7.91 -2.74 13.22
N PHE A 460 -6.67 -2.25 13.08
CA PHE A 460 -6.36 -0.83 12.91
C PHE A 460 -6.98 -0.30 11.62
N ALA A 461 -6.69 -0.93 10.47
CA ALA A 461 -7.15 -0.49 9.17
C ALA A 461 -8.68 -0.47 9.05
N LYS A 462 -9.36 -1.50 9.57
CA LYS A 462 -10.84 -1.56 9.58
C LYS A 462 -11.47 -0.42 10.38
N ALA A 463 -10.86 -0.04 11.50
CA ALA A 463 -11.36 1.06 12.30
C ALA A 463 -11.08 2.42 11.64
N ALA A 464 -9.90 2.58 11.03
CA ALA A 464 -9.54 3.76 10.25
C ALA A 464 -10.48 3.95 9.04
N GLU A 465 -10.78 2.89 8.28
CA GLU A 465 -11.76 2.90 7.18
C GLU A 465 -13.15 3.36 7.65
N LYS A 466 -13.65 2.77 8.75
CA LYS A 466 -14.96 3.14 9.32
C LYS A 466 -15.00 4.61 9.73
N GLN A 467 -13.90 5.12 10.28
CA GLN A 467 -13.80 6.52 10.67
C GLN A 467 -13.74 7.44 9.44
N LEU A 468 -13.00 7.08 8.40
CA LEU A 468 -12.97 7.80 7.13
C LEU A 468 -14.36 7.90 6.48
N GLN A 469 -15.19 6.86 6.57
CA GLN A 469 -16.58 6.91 6.09
C GLN A 469 -17.45 7.90 6.87
N THR A 470 -17.09 8.20 8.12
CA THR A 470 -17.80 9.17 8.97
C THR A 470 -17.43 10.61 8.59
N TYR A 471 -16.18 10.83 8.19
CA TYR A 471 -15.66 12.12 7.73
C TYR A 471 -15.26 12.00 6.26
N LEU A 472 -16.23 12.09 5.34
CA LEU A 472 -15.99 12.09 3.89
C LEU A 472 -15.27 13.39 3.51
N PRO A 473 -13.93 13.36 3.34
CA PRO A 473 -13.19 14.59 3.09
C PRO A 473 -13.24 14.92 1.60
N ALA A 474 -12.57 16.00 1.19
CA ALA A 474 -12.33 16.22 -0.22
C ALA A 474 -11.64 14.98 -0.83
N PRO A 475 -12.06 14.49 -2.01
CA PRO A 475 -11.64 13.18 -2.53
C PRO A 475 -10.12 12.96 -2.58
N GLU A 476 -9.34 13.96 -3.00
CA GLU A 476 -7.88 13.85 -3.10
C GLU A 476 -7.22 13.64 -1.73
N LEU A 477 -7.78 14.26 -0.70
CA LEU A 477 -7.22 14.24 0.64
C LEU A 477 -7.43 12.90 1.35
N ALA A 478 -8.52 12.17 1.04
CA ALA A 478 -8.79 10.85 1.62
C ALA A 478 -7.69 9.85 1.27
N TYR A 479 -7.30 9.80 -0.01
CA TYR A 479 -6.26 8.89 -0.48
C TYR A 479 -4.89 9.27 0.10
N ASP A 480 -4.50 10.54 0.04
CA ASP A 480 -3.17 10.98 0.46
C ASP A 480 -2.92 10.67 1.95
N ARG A 481 -3.95 10.79 2.80
CA ARG A 481 -3.86 10.47 4.23
C ARG A 481 -3.87 8.98 4.55
N THR A 482 -4.31 8.15 3.61
CA THR A 482 -4.33 6.69 3.79
C THR A 482 -3.21 5.97 3.05
N GLU A 483 -2.39 6.69 2.29
CA GLU A 483 -1.35 6.10 1.45
C GLU A 483 -0.34 5.27 2.24
N GLU A 484 0.17 5.78 3.37
CA GLU A 484 1.10 5.04 4.22
C GLU A 484 0.46 3.75 4.77
N LEU A 485 -0.81 3.82 5.17
CA LEU A 485 -1.55 2.66 5.64
C LEU A 485 -1.76 1.63 4.51
N ILE A 486 -2.06 2.09 3.29
CA ILE A 486 -2.17 1.23 2.11
C ILE A 486 -0.84 0.52 1.83
N GLN A 487 0.29 1.24 1.93
CA GLN A 487 1.62 0.66 1.77
C GLN A 487 1.93 -0.38 2.86
N ALA A 488 1.67 -0.06 4.12
CA ALA A 488 1.86 -1.00 5.24
C ALA A 488 1.01 -2.27 5.08
N LEU A 489 -0.23 -2.14 4.60
CA LEU A 489 -1.08 -3.29 4.30
C LEU A 489 -0.53 -4.12 3.13
N ALA A 490 0.02 -3.47 2.09
CA ALA A 490 0.63 -4.13 0.93
C ALA A 490 1.85 -4.95 1.35
N ASP A 491 2.72 -4.39 2.19
CA ASP A 491 3.92 -5.05 2.74
C ASP A 491 3.57 -6.31 3.57
N LYS A 492 2.33 -6.39 4.07
CA LYS A 492 1.81 -7.55 4.82
C LYS A 492 0.88 -8.44 4.00
N GLU A 493 0.73 -8.20 2.70
CA GLU A 493 -0.11 -8.95 1.77
C GLU A 493 -1.60 -8.99 2.19
N LEU A 494 -2.10 -7.89 2.78
CA LEU A 494 -3.48 -7.77 3.28
C LEU A 494 -4.42 -7.22 2.21
N GLY A 495 -4.54 -7.94 1.09
CA GLY A 495 -5.24 -7.44 -0.11
C GLY A 495 -6.72 -7.11 0.08
N ALA A 496 -7.45 -7.85 0.92
CA ALA A 496 -8.88 -7.60 1.16
C ALA A 496 -9.10 -6.27 1.89
N GLU A 497 -8.25 -5.97 2.88
CA GLU A 497 -8.27 -4.74 3.65
C GLU A 497 -7.85 -3.53 2.78
N ILE A 498 -6.86 -3.71 1.90
CA ILE A 498 -6.45 -2.66 0.95
C ILE A 498 -7.60 -2.30 0.01
N TYR A 499 -8.29 -3.31 -0.53
CA TYR A 499 -9.42 -3.07 -1.42
C TYR A 499 -10.54 -2.29 -0.71
N GLN A 500 -10.89 -2.64 0.53
CA GLN A 500 -11.93 -1.92 1.28
C GLN A 500 -11.53 -0.47 1.57
N LEU A 501 -10.29 -0.26 2.03
CA LEU A 501 -9.78 1.08 2.29
C LEU A 501 -9.75 1.94 1.02
N LEU A 502 -9.20 1.42 -0.09
CA LEU A 502 -9.16 2.14 -1.37
C LEU A 502 -10.55 2.41 -1.93
N ARG A 503 -11.52 1.51 -1.75
CA ARG A 503 -12.90 1.72 -2.20
C ARG A 503 -13.51 2.98 -1.58
N THR A 504 -13.20 3.26 -0.31
CA THR A 504 -13.63 4.50 0.36
C THR A 504 -12.70 5.66 0.04
N ALA A 505 -11.39 5.48 0.14
CA ALA A 505 -10.42 6.57 0.03
C ALA A 505 -10.26 7.11 -1.40
N SER A 506 -10.64 6.35 -2.43
CA SER A 506 -10.61 6.79 -3.84
C SER A 506 -11.95 7.31 -4.36
N GLU A 507 -12.97 7.40 -3.50
CA GLU A 507 -14.30 7.84 -3.91
C GLU A 507 -14.28 9.32 -4.34
N GLY A 508 -14.54 9.57 -5.62
CA GLY A 508 -14.52 10.92 -6.21
C GLY A 508 -13.13 11.41 -6.64
N ASP A 509 -12.07 10.63 -6.42
CA ASP A 509 -10.70 11.01 -6.81
C ASP A 509 -10.40 10.53 -8.23
N ASP A 510 -10.33 11.46 -9.19
CA ASP A 510 -10.07 11.11 -10.59
C ASP A 510 -8.57 11.10 -10.96
N ARG A 511 -7.63 11.17 -10.01
CA ARG A 511 -6.19 11.09 -10.32
C ARG A 511 -5.85 9.71 -10.92
N PRO A 512 -5.11 9.65 -12.05
CA PRO A 512 -4.82 8.38 -12.72
C PRO A 512 -4.08 7.37 -11.83
N SER A 513 -3.13 7.82 -11.01
CA SER A 513 -2.37 6.98 -10.08
C SER A 513 -3.25 6.29 -9.03
N VAL A 514 -4.24 7.02 -8.49
CA VAL A 514 -5.20 6.53 -7.50
C VAL A 514 -6.15 5.52 -8.12
N GLN A 515 -6.75 5.87 -9.27
CA GLN A 515 -7.64 4.97 -10.00
C GLN A 515 -6.91 3.71 -10.48
N PHE A 516 -5.65 3.82 -10.89
CA PHE A 516 -4.83 2.67 -11.24
C PHE A 516 -4.60 1.73 -10.05
N ARG A 517 -4.20 2.27 -8.89
CA ARG A 517 -4.01 1.49 -7.66
C ARG A 517 -5.31 0.82 -7.20
N PHE A 518 -6.43 1.53 -7.23
CA PHE A 518 -7.74 0.94 -6.93
C PHE A 518 -8.08 -0.19 -7.90
N GLY A 519 -7.88 0.01 -9.20
CA GLY A 519 -8.09 -1.02 -10.22
C GLY A 519 -7.21 -2.26 -10.03
N PHE A 520 -5.94 -2.07 -9.64
CA PHE A 520 -4.99 -3.15 -9.35
C PHE A 520 -5.44 -4.03 -8.19
N TRP A 521 -5.84 -3.42 -7.07
CA TRP A 521 -6.29 -4.17 -5.90
C TRP A 521 -7.69 -4.76 -6.08
N ALA A 522 -8.58 -4.10 -6.81
CA ALA A 522 -9.86 -4.68 -7.23
C ALA A 522 -9.66 -5.94 -8.09
N HIS A 523 -8.73 -5.89 -9.06
CA HIS A 523 -8.40 -7.04 -9.91
C HIS A 523 -7.84 -8.20 -9.06
N THR A 524 -6.84 -7.93 -8.22
CA THR A 524 -6.18 -8.93 -7.37
C THR A 524 -7.15 -9.60 -6.39
N THR A 525 -8.17 -8.86 -5.93
CA THR A 525 -9.21 -9.35 -5.02
C THR A 525 -10.47 -9.90 -5.71
N LYS A 526 -10.44 -10.10 -7.04
CA LYS A 526 -11.53 -10.68 -7.85
C LYS A 526 -12.80 -9.79 -7.99
N HIS A 527 -12.66 -8.48 -7.86
CA HIS A 527 -13.70 -7.49 -8.13
C HIS A 527 -13.58 -6.94 -9.57
N SER A 528 -13.88 -7.79 -10.55
CA SER A 528 -13.59 -7.53 -11.98
C SER A 528 -14.26 -6.27 -12.52
N GLU A 529 -15.51 -5.99 -12.17
CA GLU A 529 -16.24 -4.82 -12.70
C GLU A 529 -15.69 -3.50 -12.16
N GLN A 530 -15.38 -3.44 -10.85
CA GLN A 530 -14.74 -2.28 -10.24
C GLN A 530 -13.34 -2.04 -10.85
N ALA A 531 -12.57 -3.10 -11.06
CA ALA A 531 -11.26 -3.02 -11.72
C ALA A 531 -11.38 -2.48 -13.15
N LYS A 532 -12.34 -3.01 -13.92
CA LYS A 532 -12.67 -2.54 -15.27
C LYS A 532 -13.03 -1.04 -15.27
N THR A 533 -13.88 -0.57 -14.37
CA THR A 533 -14.25 0.86 -14.29
C THR A 533 -13.04 1.74 -13.94
N ALA A 534 -12.23 1.32 -12.95
CA ALA A 534 -11.08 2.10 -12.48
C ALA A 534 -9.97 2.23 -13.56
N TYR A 535 -9.66 1.15 -14.28
CA TYR A 535 -8.72 1.22 -15.40
C TYR A 535 -9.25 2.07 -16.56
N ALA A 536 -10.56 2.04 -16.84
CA ALA A 536 -11.14 2.91 -17.86
C ALA A 536 -11.02 4.39 -17.48
N ARG A 537 -11.20 4.74 -16.20
CA ARG A 537 -10.96 6.11 -15.69
C ARG A 537 -9.50 6.52 -15.81
N THR A 538 -8.59 5.60 -15.52
CA THR A 538 -7.13 5.80 -15.70
C THR A 538 -6.81 6.13 -17.16
N LEU A 539 -7.25 5.28 -18.09
CA LEU A 539 -6.97 5.41 -19.54
C LEU A 539 -7.61 6.65 -20.18
N LYS A 540 -8.70 7.18 -19.61
CA LYS A 540 -9.31 8.42 -20.07
C LYS A 540 -8.38 9.64 -19.92
N LYS A 541 -7.51 9.63 -18.90
CA LYS A 541 -6.56 10.72 -18.61
C LYS A 541 -5.13 10.37 -19.03
N GLU A 542 -4.74 9.10 -18.89
CA GLU A 542 -3.42 8.56 -19.29
C GLU A 542 -3.60 7.41 -20.30
N PRO A 543 -3.83 7.71 -21.58
CA PRO A 543 -4.07 6.68 -22.60
C PRO A 543 -2.86 5.77 -22.84
N GLU A 544 -1.66 6.20 -22.45
CA GLU A 544 -0.39 5.48 -22.60
C GLU A 544 0.02 4.71 -21.33
N ASN A 545 -0.88 4.53 -20.36
CA ASN A 545 -0.58 3.78 -19.14
C ASN A 545 -0.53 2.26 -19.42
N PHE A 546 0.67 1.71 -19.58
CA PHE A 546 0.90 0.30 -19.91
C PHE A 546 0.15 -0.66 -18.98
N GLY A 547 0.26 -0.44 -17.67
CA GLY A 547 -0.34 -1.32 -16.68
C GLY A 547 -1.87 -1.36 -16.80
N ALA A 548 -2.50 -0.20 -17.02
CA ALA A 548 -3.95 -0.10 -17.14
C ALA A 548 -4.46 -0.80 -18.42
N ILE A 549 -3.76 -0.64 -19.55
CA ILE A 549 -4.11 -1.34 -20.81
C ILE A 549 -3.94 -2.86 -20.62
N TYR A 550 -2.77 -3.29 -20.16
CA TYR A 550 -2.43 -4.70 -20.02
C TYR A 550 -3.40 -5.43 -19.07
N ASN A 551 -3.66 -4.85 -17.90
CA ASN A 551 -4.59 -5.44 -16.93
C ASN A 551 -6.04 -5.43 -17.42
N SER A 552 -6.45 -4.40 -18.17
CA SER A 552 -7.77 -4.37 -18.79
C SER A 552 -7.95 -5.47 -19.83
N LEU A 553 -6.92 -5.78 -20.63
CA LEU A 553 -6.96 -6.86 -21.62
C LEU A 553 -7.02 -8.27 -20.97
N ILE A 554 -6.41 -8.43 -19.79
CA ILE A 554 -6.53 -9.67 -18.98
C ILE A 554 -7.97 -9.86 -18.48
N LEU A 555 -8.67 -8.75 -18.18
CA LEU A 555 -10.04 -8.77 -17.68
C LEU A 555 -11.08 -9.03 -18.79
N CYS A 556 -10.71 -8.95 -20.07
CA CYS A 556 -11.53 -9.40 -21.20
C CYS A 556 -11.52 -10.95 -21.27
N LYS A 557 -12.62 -11.56 -20.82
CA LYS A 557 -12.71 -13.03 -20.63
C LYS A 557 -13.87 -13.69 -21.37
N SER A 558 -14.84 -12.93 -21.85
CA SER A 558 -16.02 -13.45 -22.53
C SER A 558 -16.41 -12.60 -23.73
N HIS A 559 -17.36 -13.09 -24.54
CA HIS A 559 -17.91 -12.37 -25.67
C HIS A 559 -18.54 -11.01 -25.29
N GLU A 560 -19.08 -10.89 -24.07
CA GLU A 560 -19.66 -9.63 -23.55
C GLU A 560 -18.63 -8.49 -23.50
N ASP A 561 -17.34 -8.83 -23.36
CA ASP A 561 -16.24 -7.85 -23.32
C ASP A 561 -15.78 -7.40 -24.72
N ALA A 562 -16.35 -7.93 -25.81
CA ALA A 562 -15.86 -7.69 -27.17
C ALA A 562 -15.87 -6.21 -27.57
N LEU A 563 -16.91 -5.45 -27.19
CA LEU A 563 -16.95 -4.00 -27.47
C LEU A 563 -15.84 -3.24 -26.75
N ARG A 564 -15.57 -3.61 -25.50
CA ARG A 564 -14.49 -3.02 -24.69
C ARG A 564 -13.12 -3.40 -25.24
N LEU A 565 -12.96 -4.63 -25.73
CA LEU A 565 -11.71 -5.08 -26.37
C LEU A 565 -11.36 -4.23 -27.59
N LEU A 566 -12.35 -3.82 -28.39
CA LEU A 566 -12.12 -2.92 -29.54
C LEU A 566 -11.59 -1.54 -29.11
N GLU A 567 -12.02 -1.03 -27.95
CA GLU A 567 -11.48 0.21 -27.40
C GLU A 567 -10.04 0.02 -26.87
N LEU A 568 -9.78 -1.08 -26.16
CA LEU A 568 -8.45 -1.40 -25.63
C LEU A 568 -7.41 -1.66 -26.73
N GLU A 569 -7.83 -2.26 -27.85
CA GLU A 569 -6.98 -2.45 -29.02
C GLU A 569 -6.47 -1.11 -29.58
N LYS A 570 -7.31 -0.07 -29.59
CA LYS A 570 -6.89 1.27 -30.04
C LYS A 570 -5.77 1.83 -29.16
N PHE A 571 -5.91 1.71 -27.83
CA PHE A 571 -4.85 2.14 -26.90
C PHE A 571 -3.55 1.35 -27.09
N ALA A 572 -3.64 0.03 -27.30
CA ALA A 572 -2.47 -0.81 -27.56
C ALA A 572 -1.74 -0.45 -28.87
N ILE A 573 -2.47 -0.15 -29.94
CA ILE A 573 -1.91 0.26 -31.24
C ILE A 573 -1.26 1.65 -31.16
N GLN A 574 -1.91 2.58 -30.45
CA GLN A 574 -1.46 3.96 -30.29
C GLN A 574 -0.32 4.11 -29.25
N TYR A 575 0.03 3.04 -28.54
CA TYR A 575 1.12 3.05 -27.56
C TYR A 575 2.45 3.50 -28.21
N PRO A 576 3.27 4.34 -27.53
CA PRO A 576 4.51 4.88 -28.09
C PRO A 576 5.50 3.82 -28.57
N ASP A 577 6.13 4.07 -29.72
CA ASP A 577 7.16 3.19 -30.30
C ASP A 577 8.52 3.29 -29.59
N THR A 578 8.67 4.26 -28.68
CA THR A 578 9.88 4.43 -27.86
C THR A 578 10.15 3.25 -26.92
N ASP A 579 9.11 2.45 -26.59
CA ASP A 579 9.20 1.22 -25.80
C ASP A 579 8.58 0.04 -26.58
N ALA A 580 9.26 -0.36 -27.66
CA ALA A 580 8.80 -1.38 -28.59
C ALA A 580 8.50 -2.73 -27.92
N GLU A 581 9.21 -3.09 -26.85
CA GLU A 581 8.97 -4.33 -26.10
C GLU A 581 7.60 -4.31 -25.41
N LYS A 582 7.28 -3.23 -24.67
CA LYS A 582 5.97 -3.08 -24.04
C LYS A 582 4.84 -3.02 -25.06
N LYS A 583 5.03 -2.32 -26.18
CA LYS A 583 4.04 -2.28 -27.26
C LYS A 583 3.75 -3.66 -27.81
N GLN A 584 4.79 -4.45 -28.12
CA GLN A 584 4.61 -5.82 -28.60
C GLN A 584 3.85 -6.68 -27.58
N ARG A 585 4.17 -6.58 -26.28
CA ARG A 585 3.45 -7.29 -25.22
C ARG A 585 1.97 -6.93 -25.15
N LEU A 586 1.60 -5.67 -25.39
CA LEU A 586 0.19 -5.27 -25.47
C LEU A 586 -0.49 -5.90 -26.69
N LEU A 587 0.13 -5.90 -27.86
CA LEU A 587 -0.42 -6.49 -29.09
C LEU A 587 -0.60 -8.01 -28.98
N ASP A 588 0.36 -8.70 -28.35
CA ASP A 588 0.24 -10.13 -28.06
C ASP A 588 -0.95 -10.39 -27.12
N GLN A 589 -1.11 -9.56 -26.09
CA GLN A 589 -2.22 -9.69 -25.16
C GLN A 589 -3.58 -9.33 -25.80
N VAL A 590 -3.62 -8.39 -26.76
CA VAL A 590 -4.82 -8.15 -27.60
C VAL A 590 -5.18 -9.42 -28.36
N SER A 591 -4.20 -10.09 -28.96
CA SER A 591 -4.43 -11.32 -29.73
C SER A 591 -5.00 -12.44 -28.84
N GLN A 592 -4.46 -12.61 -27.63
CA GLN A 592 -5.00 -13.56 -26.66
C GLN A 592 -6.40 -13.18 -26.18
N ALA A 593 -6.67 -11.89 -25.95
CA ALA A 593 -7.99 -11.41 -25.56
C ALA A 593 -9.03 -11.61 -26.67
N LYS A 594 -8.66 -11.44 -27.94
CA LYS A 594 -9.52 -11.73 -29.10
C LYS A 594 -9.98 -13.19 -29.13
N GLU A 595 -9.06 -14.12 -28.86
CA GLU A 595 -9.41 -15.54 -28.78
C GLU A 595 -10.35 -15.81 -27.58
N ARG A 596 -10.09 -15.22 -26.40
CA ARG A 596 -10.97 -15.35 -25.23
C ARG A 596 -12.38 -14.79 -25.45
N CYS A 597 -12.50 -13.71 -26.21
CA CYS A 597 -13.77 -13.03 -26.49
C CYS A 597 -14.51 -13.59 -27.73
N ARG A 598 -14.01 -14.67 -28.33
CA ARG A 598 -14.59 -15.28 -29.52
C ARG A 598 -15.94 -15.95 -29.22
N ASP A 599 -16.89 -15.80 -30.14
CA ASP A 599 -18.22 -16.42 -30.03
C ASP A 599 -18.19 -17.88 -30.48
N HIS A 600 -17.56 -18.73 -29.67
CA HIS A 600 -17.50 -20.17 -29.95
C HIS A 600 -18.89 -20.83 -30.01
N GLU A 601 -19.88 -20.29 -29.28
CA GLU A 601 -21.25 -20.84 -29.27
C GLU A 601 -21.98 -20.50 -30.57
N GLY A 602 -21.87 -19.27 -31.06
CA GLY A 602 -22.39 -18.85 -32.37
C GLY A 602 -21.76 -19.60 -33.53
N GLU A 603 -20.44 -19.81 -33.51
CA GLU A 603 -19.73 -20.62 -34.51
C GLU A 603 -20.25 -22.07 -34.53
N LYS A 604 -20.39 -22.71 -33.36
CA LYS A 604 -20.95 -24.06 -33.25
C LYS A 604 -22.40 -24.12 -33.74
N ARG A 605 -23.22 -23.13 -33.40
CA ARG A 605 -24.63 -23.06 -33.80
C ARG A 605 -24.79 -22.98 -35.32
N GLU A 606 -23.91 -22.27 -36.01
CA GLU A 606 -23.95 -22.19 -37.48
C GLU A 606 -23.55 -23.50 -38.16
N ILE A 607 -22.55 -24.20 -37.61
CA ILE A 607 -22.16 -25.55 -38.06
C ILE A 607 -23.34 -26.52 -37.90
N VAL A 608 -24.00 -26.49 -36.74
CA VAL A 608 -25.18 -27.32 -36.47
C VAL A 608 -26.31 -27.00 -37.45
N ARG A 609 -26.62 -25.71 -37.66
CA ARG A 609 -27.67 -25.29 -38.59
C ARG A 609 -27.40 -25.78 -40.02
N THR A 610 -26.15 -25.68 -40.47
CA THR A 610 -25.75 -26.13 -41.82
C THR A 610 -25.91 -27.63 -41.98
N GLU A 611 -25.49 -28.43 -40.99
CA GLU A 611 -25.63 -29.89 -41.04
C GLU A 611 -27.10 -30.32 -40.99
N LEU A 612 -27.92 -29.70 -40.13
CA LEU A 612 -29.35 -30.00 -40.02
C LEU A 612 -30.14 -29.63 -41.29
N ALA A 613 -29.66 -28.65 -42.07
CA ALA A 613 -30.26 -28.29 -43.35
C ALA A 613 -30.09 -29.39 -44.42
N ASN A 614 -29.12 -30.30 -44.26
CA ASN A 614 -28.89 -31.42 -45.18
C ASN A 614 -29.77 -32.65 -44.89
N GLN A 615 -30.59 -32.63 -43.82
CA GLN A 615 -31.49 -33.74 -43.52
C GLN A 615 -32.60 -33.88 -44.60
N PRO A 616 -33.09 -35.11 -44.84
CA PRO A 616 -34.24 -35.33 -45.71
C PRO A 616 -35.45 -34.49 -45.28
N THR A 617 -36.14 -33.89 -46.26
CA THR A 617 -37.38 -33.14 -45.98
C THR A 617 -38.44 -34.09 -45.43
N LEU A 618 -39.12 -33.67 -44.35
CA LEU A 618 -40.23 -34.42 -43.78
C LEU A 618 -41.30 -34.70 -44.84
N ARG A 619 -41.71 -35.97 -44.98
CA ARG A 619 -42.71 -36.38 -45.97
C ARG A 619 -44.08 -35.81 -45.62
N SER A 620 -44.88 -35.54 -46.65
CA SER A 620 -46.29 -35.12 -46.52
C SER A 620 -47.29 -36.13 -47.11
N THR A 621 -46.79 -37.19 -47.76
CA THR A 621 -47.60 -38.27 -48.34
C THR A 621 -47.66 -39.46 -47.40
N PRO A 622 -48.80 -40.17 -47.29
CA PRO A 622 -48.93 -41.35 -46.46
C PRO A 622 -47.84 -42.39 -46.76
N VAL A 623 -47.27 -42.97 -45.70
CA VAL A 623 -46.18 -43.96 -45.78
C VAL A 623 -46.75 -45.34 -45.46
N LYS A 624 -46.52 -46.32 -46.32
CA LYS A 624 -46.96 -47.71 -46.07
C LYS A 624 -46.02 -48.40 -45.09
N LEU A 625 -46.52 -49.41 -44.37
CA LEU A 625 -45.71 -50.24 -43.48
C LEU A 625 -44.48 -50.88 -44.16
N GLU A 626 -44.59 -51.24 -45.45
CA GLU A 626 -43.49 -51.81 -46.25
C GLU A 626 -42.32 -50.84 -46.46
N GLU A 627 -42.56 -49.53 -46.35
CA GLU A 627 -41.55 -48.48 -46.54
C GLU A 627 -40.75 -48.18 -45.26
N VAL A 628 -41.14 -48.77 -44.12
CA VAL A 628 -40.52 -48.54 -42.81
C VAL A 628 -39.90 -49.83 -42.31
N SER A 629 -38.65 -49.78 -41.87
CA SER A 629 -38.01 -50.94 -41.24
C SER A 629 -38.72 -51.28 -39.92
N LEU A 630 -38.70 -52.55 -39.51
CA LEU A 630 -39.25 -52.93 -38.20
C LEU A 630 -38.59 -52.13 -37.06
N ARG A 631 -37.29 -51.85 -37.15
CA ARG A 631 -36.55 -51.02 -36.19
C ARG A 631 -37.06 -49.58 -36.15
N GLY A 632 -37.29 -48.96 -37.30
CA GLY A 632 -37.85 -47.61 -37.41
C GLY A 632 -39.26 -47.54 -36.84
N ALA A 633 -40.11 -48.52 -37.14
CA ALA A 633 -41.47 -48.61 -36.59
C ALA A 633 -41.46 -48.71 -35.05
N ILE A 634 -40.60 -49.58 -34.49
CA ILE A 634 -40.44 -49.72 -33.04
C ILE A 634 -39.88 -48.43 -32.42
N ALA A 635 -38.90 -47.80 -33.05
CA ALA A 635 -38.33 -46.54 -32.59
C ALA A 635 -39.37 -45.41 -32.58
N LEU A 636 -40.25 -45.34 -33.59
CA LEU A 636 -41.32 -44.33 -33.67
C LEU A 636 -42.31 -44.49 -32.52
N LEU A 637 -42.79 -45.71 -32.28
CA LEU A 637 -43.66 -46.02 -31.14
C LEU A 637 -42.98 -45.73 -29.78
N ALA A 638 -41.69 -46.03 -29.67
CA ALA A 638 -40.90 -45.76 -28.47
C ALA A 638 -40.74 -44.25 -28.23
N LEU A 639 -40.49 -43.46 -29.29
CA LEU A 639 -40.40 -42.00 -29.22
C LEU A 639 -41.73 -41.38 -28.75
N PHE A 640 -42.86 -41.82 -29.31
CA PHE A 640 -44.20 -41.40 -28.88
C PHE A 640 -44.43 -41.71 -27.39
N ARG A 641 -44.02 -42.91 -26.94
CA ARG A 641 -44.14 -43.29 -25.53
C ARG A 641 -43.25 -42.43 -24.61
N CYS A 642 -41.99 -42.20 -24.98
CA CYS A 642 -41.09 -41.37 -24.18
C CYS A 642 -41.59 -39.92 -24.08
N ALA A 643 -42.16 -39.39 -25.16
CA ALA A 643 -42.71 -38.05 -25.21
C ALA A 643 -44.11 -37.91 -24.59
N LYS A 644 -44.80 -39.02 -24.29
CA LYS A 644 -46.25 -39.04 -23.99
C LYS A 644 -47.06 -38.35 -25.09
N ALA A 645 -46.64 -38.54 -26.35
CA ALA A 645 -47.22 -37.90 -27.52
C ALA A 645 -48.43 -38.67 -28.06
N GLU A 646 -49.36 -37.93 -28.66
CA GLU A 646 -50.55 -38.46 -29.33
C GLU A 646 -50.49 -38.25 -30.85
N PRO A 647 -51.24 -39.05 -31.64
CA PRO A 647 -51.35 -38.83 -33.07
C PRO A 647 -51.83 -37.40 -33.37
N GLY A 648 -50.99 -36.60 -34.03
CA GLY A 648 -51.23 -35.18 -34.29
C GLY A 648 -50.13 -34.25 -33.76
N ASP A 649 -49.29 -34.73 -32.84
CA ASP A 649 -48.11 -33.99 -32.40
C ASP A 649 -47.08 -33.87 -33.52
N ASP A 650 -46.56 -32.65 -33.71
CA ASP A 650 -45.57 -32.31 -34.75
C ASP A 650 -44.14 -32.20 -34.20
N ARG A 651 -43.99 -32.21 -32.87
CA ARG A 651 -42.72 -32.08 -32.16
C ARG A 651 -42.65 -32.97 -30.94
N LEU A 652 -41.48 -33.57 -30.71
CA LEU A 652 -41.20 -34.40 -29.55
C LEU A 652 -40.04 -33.78 -28.73
N PRO A 653 -40.17 -33.74 -27.39
CA PRO A 653 -39.08 -33.33 -26.53
C PRO A 653 -37.92 -34.35 -26.52
N PRO A 654 -36.75 -33.97 -25.99
CA PRO A 654 -35.63 -34.89 -25.81
C PRO A 654 -36.00 -36.09 -24.95
N PHE A 655 -35.79 -37.31 -25.45
CA PHE A 655 -36.26 -38.52 -24.80
C PHE A 655 -35.45 -38.94 -23.56
N ASP A 656 -34.23 -38.43 -23.35
CA ASP A 656 -33.48 -38.67 -22.11
C ASP A 656 -34.12 -37.95 -20.90
N LYS A 657 -35.05 -37.02 -21.13
CA LYS A 657 -35.86 -36.37 -20.07
C LYS A 657 -37.13 -37.15 -19.72
N SER A 658 -37.38 -38.29 -20.36
CA SER A 658 -38.57 -39.11 -20.11
C SER A 658 -38.45 -39.91 -18.81
N ASP A 659 -39.58 -40.17 -18.15
CA ASP A 659 -39.67 -41.12 -17.03
C ASP A 659 -39.39 -42.57 -17.46
N VAL A 660 -39.45 -42.84 -18.77
CA VAL A 660 -39.21 -44.17 -19.36
C VAL A 660 -37.96 -44.11 -20.23
N SER A 661 -36.95 -44.91 -19.89
CA SER A 661 -35.74 -45.06 -20.71
C SER A 661 -36.12 -45.49 -22.12
N PHE A 662 -35.62 -44.78 -23.13
CA PHE A 662 -35.92 -45.06 -24.52
C PHE A 662 -35.48 -46.47 -24.92
N SER A 663 -34.25 -46.86 -24.55
CA SER A 663 -33.65 -48.13 -24.94
C SER A 663 -32.52 -48.54 -24.00
N PRO A 664 -32.35 -49.84 -23.70
CA PRO A 664 -31.28 -50.34 -22.83
C PRO A 664 -29.94 -50.46 -23.55
N ALA A 665 -29.89 -50.32 -24.88
CA ALA A 665 -28.67 -50.38 -25.68
C ALA A 665 -28.62 -49.27 -26.75
N ASN A 666 -27.44 -48.71 -26.98
CA ASN A 666 -27.22 -47.69 -28.02
C ASN A 666 -27.51 -48.21 -29.43
N SER A 667 -27.29 -49.49 -29.70
CA SER A 667 -27.56 -50.11 -31.01
C SER A 667 -29.06 -50.11 -31.37
N CYS A 668 -29.94 -50.20 -30.37
CA CYS A 668 -31.38 -50.13 -30.55
C CYS A 668 -31.86 -48.71 -30.88
N ARG A 669 -31.04 -47.68 -30.69
CA ARG A 669 -31.33 -46.30 -31.13
C ARG A 669 -31.17 -46.11 -32.65
N ARG A 670 -30.61 -47.08 -33.37
CA ARG A 670 -30.41 -47.01 -34.83
C ARG A 670 -31.69 -46.77 -35.62
N GLY A 671 -32.84 -47.25 -35.14
CA GLY A 671 -34.13 -47.00 -35.79
C GLY A 671 -34.49 -45.51 -35.91
N ILE A 672 -33.88 -44.63 -35.12
CA ILE A 672 -34.04 -43.18 -35.27
C ILE A 672 -33.44 -42.70 -36.61
N PHE A 673 -32.30 -43.25 -37.03
CA PHE A 673 -31.70 -42.90 -38.33
C PHE A 673 -32.57 -43.41 -39.48
N ASP A 674 -33.12 -44.62 -39.39
CA ASP A 674 -34.08 -45.15 -40.37
C ASP A 674 -35.28 -44.20 -40.53
N LEU A 675 -35.81 -43.65 -39.43
CA LEU A 675 -36.90 -42.67 -39.47
C LEU A 675 -36.51 -41.34 -40.11
N ILE A 676 -35.25 -40.91 -39.92
CA ILE A 676 -34.71 -39.70 -40.57
C ILE A 676 -34.55 -39.93 -42.07
N GLU A 677 -34.01 -41.07 -42.48
CA GLU A 677 -33.82 -41.44 -43.89
C GLU A 677 -35.15 -41.53 -44.65
N VAL A 678 -36.17 -42.11 -44.01
CA VAL A 678 -37.53 -42.17 -44.57
C VAL A 678 -38.23 -40.80 -44.50
N GLY A 679 -37.69 -39.81 -43.79
CA GLY A 679 -38.30 -38.48 -43.65
C GLY A 679 -39.55 -38.46 -42.77
N LEU A 680 -39.65 -39.38 -41.80
CA LEU A 680 -40.68 -39.40 -40.76
C LEU A 680 -40.27 -38.59 -39.52
N LEU A 681 -38.97 -38.39 -39.33
CA LEU A 681 -38.39 -37.68 -38.20
C LEU A 681 -37.26 -36.75 -38.67
N ALA A 682 -37.10 -35.59 -38.05
CA ALA A 682 -35.97 -34.69 -38.29
C ALA A 682 -35.54 -34.04 -36.98
N ALA A 683 -34.27 -33.67 -36.84
CA ALA A 683 -33.85 -32.90 -35.68
C ALA A 683 -34.38 -31.46 -35.77
N ASP A 684 -34.78 -30.89 -34.64
CA ASP A 684 -35.20 -29.49 -34.54
C ASP A 684 -33.95 -28.58 -34.45
N PRO A 685 -33.83 -27.56 -35.33
CA PRO A 685 -32.74 -26.59 -35.30
C PRO A 685 -32.60 -25.80 -33.99
N ASN A 686 -33.64 -25.78 -33.14
CA ASN A 686 -33.62 -25.13 -31.84
C ASN A 686 -33.13 -26.04 -30.71
N SER A 687 -32.65 -27.25 -31.02
CA SER A 687 -31.99 -28.12 -30.04
C SER A 687 -30.74 -27.46 -29.47
N SER A 688 -30.35 -27.82 -28.24
CA SER A 688 -29.11 -27.32 -27.64
C SER A 688 -27.91 -27.66 -28.53
N VAL A 689 -26.95 -26.74 -28.65
CA VAL A 689 -25.70 -26.99 -29.38
C VAL A 689 -24.89 -28.12 -28.76
N ASP A 690 -25.05 -28.38 -27.46
CA ASP A 690 -24.41 -29.49 -26.76
C ASP A 690 -24.96 -30.87 -27.16
N ALA A 691 -26.11 -30.92 -27.83
CA ALA A 691 -26.62 -32.17 -28.40
C ALA A 691 -25.77 -32.66 -29.60
N PHE A 692 -24.85 -31.83 -30.08
CA PHE A 692 -24.00 -32.09 -31.23
C PHE A 692 -22.52 -31.95 -30.83
N SER A 693 -21.75 -33.01 -31.00
CA SER A 693 -20.29 -32.91 -30.85
C SER A 693 -19.69 -32.38 -32.15
N VAL A 694 -18.97 -31.26 -32.07
CA VAL A 694 -18.34 -30.59 -33.22
C VAL A 694 -16.83 -30.73 -33.11
N SER A 695 -16.20 -31.37 -34.09
CA SER A 695 -14.75 -31.47 -34.23
C SER A 695 -14.34 -31.07 -35.66
N ASN A 696 -13.25 -30.31 -35.80
CA ASN A 696 -12.72 -29.85 -37.10
C ASN A 696 -13.76 -29.17 -38.03
N GLY A 697 -14.68 -28.39 -37.45
CA GLY A 697 -15.71 -27.67 -38.22
C GLY A 697 -16.85 -28.55 -38.75
N LYS A 698 -16.97 -29.80 -38.30
CA LYS A 698 -18.04 -30.74 -38.68
C LYS A 698 -18.65 -31.39 -37.45
N ILE A 699 -19.88 -31.88 -37.56
CA ILE A 699 -20.50 -32.70 -36.51
C ILE A 699 -19.87 -34.10 -36.56
N ASP A 700 -19.28 -34.54 -35.45
CA ASP A 700 -18.62 -35.83 -35.27
C ASP A 700 -19.55 -36.87 -34.60
N GLY A 701 -20.63 -36.40 -33.97
CA GLY A 701 -21.52 -37.26 -33.20
C GLY A 701 -22.75 -36.55 -32.68
N TRP A 702 -23.82 -37.33 -32.48
CA TRP A 702 -25.16 -36.88 -32.11
C TRP A 702 -25.56 -37.49 -30.77
N TYR A 703 -25.85 -36.65 -29.78
CA TYR A 703 -26.45 -37.07 -28.51
C TYR A 703 -27.97 -37.13 -28.67
N LEU A 704 -28.45 -38.18 -29.36
CA LEU A 704 -29.84 -38.32 -29.80
C LEU A 704 -30.90 -38.05 -28.72
N GLY A 705 -30.62 -38.41 -27.46
CA GLY A 705 -31.56 -38.22 -26.35
C GLY A 705 -31.66 -36.79 -25.82
N SER A 706 -30.75 -35.90 -26.22
CA SER A 706 -30.77 -34.46 -25.92
C SER A 706 -31.38 -33.60 -27.04
N ILE A 707 -31.73 -34.22 -28.18
CA ILE A 707 -32.28 -33.56 -29.36
C ILE A 707 -33.80 -33.40 -29.25
N HIS A 708 -34.33 -32.24 -29.63
CA HIS A 708 -35.76 -32.09 -29.92
C HIS A 708 -36.04 -32.60 -31.33
N TRP A 709 -37.12 -33.34 -31.49
CA TRP A 709 -37.45 -33.97 -32.76
C TRP A 709 -38.67 -33.32 -33.40
N ARG A 710 -38.67 -33.18 -34.72
CA ARG A 710 -39.82 -32.81 -35.54
C ARG A 710 -40.36 -34.05 -36.22
N LEU A 711 -41.68 -34.20 -36.21
CA LEU A 711 -42.39 -35.31 -36.82
C LEU A 711 -42.97 -34.92 -38.17
N SER A 712 -42.97 -35.87 -39.10
CA SER A 712 -43.76 -35.74 -40.32
C SER A 712 -45.27 -35.73 -39.96
N PRO A 713 -46.09 -34.93 -40.65
CA PRO A 713 -47.54 -34.91 -40.44
C PRO A 713 -48.22 -36.26 -40.68
N VAL A 714 -47.59 -37.19 -41.41
CA VAL A 714 -48.15 -38.53 -41.69
C VAL A 714 -47.71 -39.58 -40.65
N ALA A 715 -46.84 -39.21 -39.71
CA ALA A 715 -46.38 -40.13 -38.66
C ALA A 715 -47.52 -40.59 -37.73
N GLY A 716 -48.51 -39.74 -37.50
CA GLY A 716 -49.68 -40.07 -36.69
C GLY A 716 -50.52 -41.22 -37.27
N GLU A 717 -50.79 -41.19 -38.58
CA GLU A 717 -51.52 -42.26 -39.28
C GLU A 717 -50.76 -43.60 -39.20
N LEU A 718 -49.44 -43.55 -39.39
CA LEU A 718 -48.57 -44.72 -39.29
C LEU A 718 -48.55 -45.27 -37.85
N VAL A 719 -48.49 -44.42 -36.82
CA VAL A 719 -48.54 -44.85 -35.41
C VAL A 719 -49.86 -45.56 -35.09
N GLU A 720 -50.99 -45.05 -35.59
CA GLU A 720 -52.29 -45.71 -35.44
C GLU A 720 -52.33 -47.04 -36.19
N GLU A 721 -51.78 -47.13 -37.41
CA GLU A 721 -51.66 -48.39 -38.14
C GLU A 721 -50.81 -49.41 -37.37
N LEU A 722 -49.68 -48.97 -36.79
CA LEU A 722 -48.79 -49.80 -35.96
C LEU A 722 -49.47 -50.30 -34.68
N ARG A 723 -50.26 -49.46 -34.01
CA ARG A 723 -51.05 -49.82 -32.82
C ARG A 723 -52.10 -50.90 -33.14
N ASN A 724 -52.60 -50.92 -34.38
CA ASN A 724 -53.63 -51.86 -34.85
C ASN A 724 -53.09 -53.21 -35.34
N ILE A 725 -51.77 -53.40 -35.46
CA ILE A 725 -51.15 -54.68 -35.89
C ILE A 725 -51.55 -55.83 -34.97
N ASN A 726 -51.64 -55.59 -33.66
CA ASN A 726 -52.18 -56.52 -32.66
C ASN A 726 -51.60 -57.96 -32.78
N GLY A 727 -50.28 -58.09 -32.97
CA GLY A 727 -49.58 -59.36 -33.12
C GLY A 727 -49.62 -60.00 -34.51
N LYS A 728 -50.35 -59.43 -35.48
CA LYS A 728 -50.38 -59.90 -36.88
C LYS A 728 -49.20 -59.34 -37.68
N ILE A 729 -48.00 -59.82 -37.39
CA ILE A 729 -46.77 -59.31 -38.02
C ILE A 729 -46.76 -59.54 -39.54
N PRO A 730 -46.58 -58.47 -40.36
CA PRO A 730 -46.44 -58.59 -41.80
C PRO A 730 -45.25 -59.48 -42.20
N GLU A 731 -45.38 -60.23 -43.29
CA GLU A 731 -44.37 -61.21 -43.72
C GLU A 731 -42.98 -60.61 -43.92
N PHE A 732 -42.91 -59.38 -44.45
CA PHE A 732 -41.65 -58.68 -44.72
C PHE A 732 -40.87 -58.31 -43.44
N TRP A 733 -41.52 -58.20 -42.27
CA TRP A 733 -40.84 -57.93 -41.00
C TRP A 733 -40.52 -59.19 -40.19
N ARG A 734 -41.11 -60.36 -40.52
CA ARG A 734 -40.99 -61.56 -39.69
C ARG A 734 -39.56 -62.00 -39.43
N ARG A 735 -38.67 -61.84 -40.42
CA ARG A 735 -37.25 -62.20 -40.31
C ARG A 735 -36.45 -61.29 -39.38
N ASP A 736 -36.94 -60.07 -39.15
CA ASP A 736 -36.25 -59.07 -38.32
C ASP A 736 -36.64 -59.16 -36.84
N VAL A 737 -37.77 -59.81 -36.52
CA VAL A 737 -38.31 -59.90 -35.15
C VAL A 737 -37.31 -60.53 -34.18
N GLU A 738 -36.82 -61.73 -34.50
CA GLU A 738 -35.91 -62.47 -33.62
C GLU A 738 -34.55 -61.76 -33.42
N PRO A 739 -33.85 -61.28 -34.48
CA PRO A 739 -32.63 -60.49 -34.31
C PRO A 739 -32.81 -59.26 -33.41
N ILE A 740 -33.91 -58.51 -33.57
CA ILE A 740 -34.19 -57.32 -32.76
C ILE A 740 -34.52 -57.70 -31.31
N ALA A 741 -35.32 -58.76 -31.10
CA ALA A 741 -35.66 -59.26 -29.78
C ALA A 741 -34.41 -59.71 -29.00
N LEU A 742 -33.49 -60.42 -29.66
CA LEU A 742 -32.23 -60.84 -29.07
C LEU A 742 -31.30 -59.65 -28.77
N GLU A 743 -31.24 -58.65 -29.65
CA GLU A 743 -30.47 -57.44 -29.40
C GLU A 743 -31.00 -56.68 -28.18
N LEU A 744 -32.31 -56.52 -28.08
CA LEU A 744 -32.97 -55.90 -26.94
C LEU A 744 -32.66 -56.67 -25.64
N ALA A 745 -32.77 -58.00 -25.67
CA ALA A 745 -32.46 -58.85 -24.52
C ALA A 745 -31.01 -58.68 -24.05
N ARG A 746 -30.06 -58.64 -24.98
CA ARG A 746 -28.65 -58.37 -24.67
C ARG A 746 -28.43 -56.97 -24.07
N GLY A 747 -29.17 -55.99 -24.58
CA GLY A 747 -29.18 -54.64 -24.01
C GLY A 747 -29.65 -54.61 -22.57
N GLU A 748 -30.82 -55.21 -22.29
CA GLU A 748 -31.38 -55.27 -20.92
C GLU A 748 -30.44 -55.99 -19.94
N LEU A 749 -29.75 -57.04 -20.38
CA LEU A 749 -28.73 -57.72 -19.58
C LEU A 749 -27.50 -56.85 -19.30
N THR A 750 -27.02 -56.12 -20.32
CA THR A 750 -25.87 -55.22 -20.16
C THR A 750 -26.19 -54.09 -19.20
N GLU A 751 -27.37 -53.48 -19.34
CA GLU A 751 -27.87 -52.42 -18.44
C GLU A 751 -27.97 -52.95 -16.99
N TYR A 752 -28.47 -54.17 -16.80
CA TYR A 752 -28.54 -54.78 -15.47
C TYR A 752 -27.16 -55.07 -14.85
N ILE A 753 -26.20 -55.53 -15.66
CA ILE A 753 -24.81 -55.73 -15.24
C ILE A 753 -24.17 -54.40 -14.79
N CYS A 754 -24.35 -53.34 -15.57
CA CYS A 754 -23.86 -52.00 -15.23
C CYS A 754 -24.52 -51.51 -13.93
N HIS A 755 -25.83 -51.65 -13.81
CA HIS A 755 -26.57 -51.29 -12.61
C HIS A 755 -26.05 -51.97 -11.34
N LEU A 756 -25.77 -53.29 -11.41
CA LEU A 756 -25.20 -54.02 -10.27
C LEU A 756 -23.78 -53.55 -9.91
N SER A 757 -23.01 -53.08 -10.89
CA SER A 757 -21.68 -52.51 -10.67
C SER A 757 -21.78 -51.12 -10.01
N ASP A 758 -22.68 -50.27 -10.52
CA ASP A 758 -22.94 -48.92 -9.99
C ASP A 758 -23.47 -48.96 -8.55
N GLU A 759 -24.40 -49.88 -8.25
CA GLU A 759 -24.93 -50.10 -6.90
C GLU A 759 -23.82 -50.40 -5.88
N ARG A 760 -22.71 -50.98 -6.34
CA ARG A 760 -21.55 -51.35 -5.53
C ARG A 760 -20.38 -50.37 -5.65
N SER A 761 -20.60 -49.25 -6.35
CA SER A 761 -19.60 -48.21 -6.66
C SER A 761 -18.37 -48.79 -7.37
N TRP A 762 -18.59 -49.72 -8.31
CA TRP A 762 -17.55 -50.25 -9.19
C TRP A 762 -17.68 -49.59 -10.56
N PRO A 763 -16.58 -49.43 -11.32
CA PRO A 763 -16.70 -49.07 -12.72
C PRO A 763 -17.56 -50.11 -13.46
N ALA A 764 -18.25 -49.66 -14.52
CA ALA A 764 -18.90 -50.58 -15.45
C ALA A 764 -17.85 -51.58 -16.00
N PRO A 765 -18.23 -52.86 -16.22
CA PRO A 765 -17.32 -53.81 -16.84
C PRO A 765 -16.81 -53.30 -18.19
N GLU A 766 -15.54 -53.59 -18.49
CA GLU A 766 -14.95 -53.19 -19.77
C GLU A 766 -15.72 -53.81 -20.93
N ASN A 767 -15.91 -53.05 -22.01
CA ASN A 767 -16.55 -53.52 -23.23
C ASN A 767 -15.61 -54.45 -24.00
N THR A 768 -15.51 -55.69 -23.53
CA THR A 768 -14.66 -56.76 -24.07
C THR A 768 -15.51 -57.81 -24.79
N GLU A 769 -14.86 -58.58 -25.66
CA GLU A 769 -15.50 -59.72 -26.35
C GLU A 769 -16.06 -60.75 -25.36
N GLU A 770 -15.41 -60.98 -24.21
CA GLU A 770 -15.87 -61.89 -23.16
C GLU A 770 -17.22 -61.46 -22.55
N VAL A 771 -17.41 -60.16 -22.31
CA VAL A 771 -18.68 -59.61 -21.81
C VAL A 771 -19.78 -59.75 -22.86
N ALA A 772 -19.47 -59.39 -24.11
CA ALA A 772 -20.41 -59.51 -25.22
C ALA A 772 -20.85 -60.96 -25.45
N ASP A 773 -19.92 -61.92 -25.37
CA ASP A 773 -20.21 -63.35 -25.52
C ASP A 773 -21.04 -63.89 -24.38
N LEU A 774 -20.73 -63.55 -23.12
CA LEU A 774 -21.53 -63.97 -21.99
C LEU A 774 -22.97 -63.47 -22.11
N VAL A 775 -23.15 -62.18 -22.41
CA VAL A 775 -24.48 -61.57 -22.57
C VAL A 775 -25.24 -62.21 -23.74
N ARG A 776 -24.56 -62.52 -24.85
CA ARG A 776 -25.13 -63.25 -25.98
C ARG A 776 -25.61 -64.65 -25.58
N ILE A 777 -24.80 -65.40 -24.87
CA ILE A 777 -25.13 -66.75 -24.41
C ILE A 777 -26.33 -66.71 -23.45
N LEU A 778 -26.31 -65.81 -22.47
CA LEU A 778 -27.40 -65.64 -21.50
C LEU A 778 -28.73 -65.32 -22.20
N ALA A 779 -28.73 -64.37 -23.13
CA ALA A 779 -29.93 -63.99 -23.89
C ALA A 779 -30.51 -65.12 -24.74
N ASN A 780 -29.66 -66.05 -25.21
CA ASN A 780 -30.07 -67.17 -26.04
C ASN A 780 -30.58 -68.38 -25.22
N GLU A 781 -29.99 -68.65 -24.06
CA GLU A 781 -30.17 -69.93 -23.36
C GLU A 781 -31.15 -69.89 -22.19
N VAL A 782 -31.47 -68.71 -21.66
CA VAL A 782 -32.36 -68.58 -20.49
C VAL A 782 -33.28 -67.37 -20.64
N PRO A 783 -34.45 -67.34 -19.98
CA PRO A 783 -35.23 -66.11 -19.85
C PRO A 783 -34.42 -64.97 -19.23
N ILE A 784 -34.70 -63.72 -19.62
CA ILE A 784 -34.00 -62.55 -19.08
C ILE A 784 -34.17 -62.47 -17.55
N SER A 785 -35.37 -62.77 -17.04
CA SER A 785 -35.66 -62.85 -15.61
C SER A 785 -34.74 -63.83 -14.86
N GLN A 786 -34.36 -64.94 -15.49
CA GLN A 786 -33.44 -65.91 -14.92
C GLN A 786 -31.98 -65.47 -15.10
N ALA A 787 -31.62 -64.87 -16.22
CA ALA A 787 -30.30 -64.29 -16.42
C ALA A 787 -30.00 -63.16 -15.42
N PHE A 788 -31.00 -62.36 -15.04
CA PHE A 788 -30.89 -61.38 -13.96
C PHE A 788 -30.54 -62.06 -12.64
N TYR A 789 -31.23 -63.16 -12.28
CA TYR A 789 -30.89 -63.93 -11.09
C TYR A 789 -29.45 -64.46 -11.12
N LEU A 790 -29.02 -65.06 -12.23
CA LEU A 790 -27.64 -65.56 -12.37
C LEU A 790 -26.59 -64.44 -12.23
N THR A 791 -26.90 -63.28 -12.80
CA THR A 791 -26.03 -62.10 -12.76
C THR A 791 -25.93 -61.53 -11.34
N TYR A 792 -27.04 -61.46 -10.62
CA TYR A 792 -27.05 -61.06 -9.22
C TYR A 792 -26.22 -62.00 -8.33
N LEU A 793 -26.34 -63.32 -8.51
CA LEU A 793 -25.49 -64.29 -7.83
C LEU A 793 -24.00 -64.10 -8.17
N GLY A 794 -23.70 -63.75 -9.43
CA GLY A 794 -22.36 -63.38 -9.87
C GLY A 794 -21.83 -62.16 -9.14
N ALA A 795 -22.62 -61.09 -9.06
CA ALA A 795 -22.29 -59.84 -8.38
C ALA A 795 -22.08 -60.03 -6.86
N MET A 796 -22.93 -60.82 -6.19
CA MET A 796 -22.71 -61.17 -4.78
C MET A 796 -21.38 -61.90 -4.57
N SER A 797 -21.10 -62.91 -5.40
CA SER A 797 -19.84 -63.65 -5.34
C SER A 797 -18.62 -62.76 -5.63
N ALA A 798 -18.78 -61.74 -6.49
CA ALA A 798 -17.74 -60.75 -6.77
C ALA A 798 -17.54 -59.78 -5.60
N SER A 799 -18.60 -59.38 -4.89
CA SER A 799 -18.50 -58.57 -3.68
C SER A 799 -17.71 -59.29 -2.59
N ASP A 800 -18.00 -60.57 -2.36
CA ASP A 800 -17.27 -61.40 -1.40
C ASP A 800 -15.80 -61.54 -1.79
N TYR A 801 -15.52 -61.71 -3.09
CA TYR A 801 -14.17 -61.75 -3.62
C TYR A 801 -13.43 -60.43 -3.39
N LYS A 802 -14.08 -59.28 -3.66
CA LYS A 802 -13.50 -57.96 -3.41
C LYS A 802 -13.21 -57.73 -1.93
N ALA A 803 -14.14 -58.08 -1.04
CA ALA A 803 -13.98 -57.93 0.40
C ALA A 803 -12.84 -58.82 0.94
N LYS A 804 -12.78 -60.08 0.48
CA LYS A 804 -11.78 -61.06 0.92
C LYS A 804 -10.36 -60.75 0.44
N TYR A 805 -10.20 -60.34 -0.82
CA TYR A 805 -8.88 -60.17 -1.45
C TYR A 805 -8.48 -58.70 -1.67
N ARG A 806 -9.31 -57.73 -1.24
CA ARG A 806 -9.08 -56.28 -1.31
C ARG A 806 -8.66 -55.79 -2.71
N VAL A 807 -9.27 -56.35 -3.76
CA VAL A 807 -8.98 -55.95 -5.14
C VAL A 807 -9.67 -54.63 -5.52
N GLY A 808 -9.12 -53.93 -6.53
CA GLY A 808 -9.70 -52.70 -7.06
C GLY A 808 -11.08 -52.92 -7.71
N GLY A 809 -11.80 -51.81 -7.95
CA GLY A 809 -13.14 -51.83 -8.54
C GLY A 809 -13.23 -52.57 -9.87
N GLN A 810 -12.27 -52.32 -10.79
CA GLN A 810 -12.24 -52.98 -12.09
C GLN A 810 -12.16 -54.50 -11.99
N ARG A 811 -11.24 -55.03 -11.16
CA ARG A 811 -11.12 -56.49 -10.93
C ARG A 811 -12.37 -57.10 -10.28
N ALA A 812 -13.18 -56.32 -9.56
CA ALA A 812 -14.45 -56.79 -9.03
C ALA A 812 -15.53 -56.84 -10.12
N ALA A 813 -15.56 -55.86 -11.02
CA ALA A 813 -16.42 -55.86 -12.20
C ALA A 813 -16.10 -57.04 -13.14
N ASP A 814 -14.83 -57.30 -13.43
CA ASP A 814 -14.42 -58.46 -14.24
C ASP A 814 -14.80 -59.79 -13.57
N MET A 815 -14.69 -59.85 -12.23
CA MET A 815 -15.08 -61.02 -11.46
C MET A 815 -16.60 -61.25 -11.50
N LEU A 816 -17.43 -60.19 -11.53
CA LEU A 816 -18.88 -60.31 -11.71
C LEU A 816 -19.19 -61.09 -12.99
N ILE A 817 -18.60 -60.69 -14.11
CA ILE A 817 -18.77 -61.34 -15.42
C ILE A 817 -18.38 -62.82 -15.34
N LYS A 818 -17.17 -63.11 -14.84
CA LYS A 818 -16.68 -64.49 -14.69
C LYS A 818 -17.57 -65.35 -13.81
N ARG A 819 -18.05 -64.82 -12.68
CA ARG A 819 -18.91 -65.56 -11.75
C ARG A 819 -20.30 -65.78 -12.32
N THR A 820 -20.86 -64.82 -13.05
CA THR A 820 -22.13 -65.01 -13.78
C THR A 820 -22.03 -66.16 -14.78
N GLY A 821 -20.96 -66.22 -15.59
CA GLY A 821 -20.70 -67.35 -16.48
C GLY A 821 -20.61 -68.69 -15.74
N GLN A 822 -19.92 -68.75 -14.60
CA GLN A 822 -19.88 -69.96 -13.77
C GLN A 822 -21.25 -70.38 -13.23
N ARG A 823 -22.12 -69.42 -12.87
CA ARG A 823 -23.49 -69.73 -12.42
C ARG A 823 -24.35 -70.29 -13.56
N LEU A 824 -24.13 -69.82 -14.79
CA LEU A 824 -24.75 -70.40 -15.97
C LEU A 824 -24.30 -71.85 -16.18
N GLU A 825 -23.00 -72.16 -16.06
CA GLU A 825 -22.53 -73.55 -16.15
C GLU A 825 -23.13 -74.44 -15.05
N TRP A 826 -23.22 -73.95 -13.81
CA TRP A 826 -23.85 -74.69 -12.72
C TRP A 826 -25.32 -74.96 -12.96
N LEU A 827 -26.03 -74.03 -13.59
CA LEU A 827 -27.41 -74.23 -14.01
C LEU A 827 -27.50 -75.33 -15.08
N ARG A 828 -26.61 -75.33 -16.09
CA ARG A 828 -26.53 -76.38 -17.13
C ARG A 828 -26.24 -77.76 -16.54
N GLU A 829 -25.37 -77.82 -15.53
CA GLU A 829 -25.01 -79.05 -14.81
C GLU A 829 -26.08 -79.51 -13.79
N GLY A 830 -27.18 -78.77 -13.61
CA GLY A 830 -28.22 -79.06 -12.62
C GLY A 830 -27.79 -78.83 -11.16
N ARG A 831 -26.65 -78.17 -10.93
CA ARG A 831 -26.14 -77.81 -9.59
C ARG A 831 -26.82 -76.58 -8.99
N LEU A 832 -27.50 -75.78 -9.83
CA LEU A 832 -28.27 -74.61 -9.43
C LEU A 832 -29.70 -74.75 -9.94
N ALA A 833 -30.70 -74.56 -9.08
CA ALA A 833 -32.10 -74.58 -9.47
C ALA A 833 -32.47 -73.34 -10.31
N PRO A 834 -33.31 -73.46 -11.35
CA PRO A 834 -33.80 -72.33 -12.11
C PRO A 834 -34.69 -71.45 -11.22
N ARG A 835 -34.35 -70.18 -11.10
CA ARG A 835 -35.15 -69.17 -10.38
C ARG A 835 -35.23 -67.91 -11.23
N VAL A 836 -36.40 -67.28 -11.22
CA VAL A 836 -36.68 -66.04 -11.94
C VAL A 836 -36.64 -64.85 -10.99
N TYR A 837 -36.16 -63.71 -11.48
CA TYR A 837 -36.20 -62.40 -10.82
C TYR A 837 -37.15 -61.45 -11.55
N ASP A 838 -37.81 -60.60 -10.77
CA ASP A 838 -38.55 -59.46 -11.30
C ASP A 838 -37.60 -58.34 -11.71
N ARG A 839 -38.09 -57.42 -12.56
CA ARG A 839 -37.34 -56.22 -12.94
C ARG A 839 -37.13 -55.33 -11.70
N PRO A 840 -35.92 -54.84 -11.43
CA PRO A 840 -35.70 -53.84 -10.38
C PRO A 840 -36.49 -52.57 -10.69
N TRP A 841 -37.05 -51.92 -9.66
CA TRP A 841 -37.79 -50.66 -9.85
C TRP A 841 -36.94 -49.54 -10.48
N ARG A 842 -35.60 -49.58 -10.30
CA ARG A 842 -34.64 -48.64 -10.90
C ARG A 842 -34.33 -48.91 -12.38
N LEU A 843 -34.67 -50.10 -12.87
CA LEU A 843 -34.50 -50.51 -14.26
C LEU A 843 -35.86 -50.94 -14.83
N PRO A 844 -36.79 -49.97 -14.98
CA PRO A 844 -38.08 -50.25 -15.58
C PRO A 844 -37.88 -50.66 -17.04
N ARG A 845 -38.90 -51.32 -17.59
CA ARG A 845 -38.91 -51.74 -18.98
C ARG A 845 -38.77 -50.53 -19.92
N SER A 846 -37.90 -50.65 -20.92
CA SER A 846 -37.64 -49.58 -21.89
C SER A 846 -38.80 -49.36 -22.87
N ALA A 847 -38.87 -48.16 -23.45
CA ALA A 847 -39.90 -47.80 -24.43
C ALA A 847 -39.83 -48.67 -25.70
N ILE A 848 -38.63 -48.99 -26.20
CA ILE A 848 -38.43 -49.94 -27.31
C ILE A 848 -38.95 -51.34 -26.94
N SER A 849 -38.72 -51.80 -25.71
CA SER A 849 -39.23 -53.09 -25.24
C SER A 849 -40.76 -53.11 -25.17
N TYR A 850 -41.37 -52.03 -24.71
CA TYR A 850 -42.83 -51.89 -24.76
C TYR A 850 -43.36 -51.85 -26.19
N ALA A 851 -42.70 -51.14 -27.11
CA ALA A 851 -43.12 -51.03 -28.50
C ALA A 851 -43.06 -52.40 -29.22
N LEU A 852 -41.95 -53.13 -29.12
CA LEU A 852 -41.81 -54.44 -29.75
C LEU A 852 -42.78 -55.47 -29.15
N TRP A 853 -42.65 -55.73 -27.85
CA TRP A 853 -43.35 -56.84 -27.21
C TRP A 853 -44.79 -56.52 -26.82
N GLY A 854 -45.08 -55.27 -26.43
CA GLY A 854 -46.39 -54.85 -25.98
C GLY A 854 -47.32 -54.40 -27.12
N THR A 855 -46.79 -53.70 -28.12
CA THR A 855 -47.62 -53.12 -29.20
C THR A 855 -47.54 -53.95 -30.48
N VAL A 856 -46.33 -54.17 -31.02
CA VAL A 856 -46.16 -54.83 -32.33
C VAL A 856 -46.50 -56.32 -32.24
N LEU A 857 -45.91 -57.05 -31.29
CA LEU A 857 -46.13 -58.49 -31.10
C LEU A 857 -47.38 -58.81 -30.28
N ASN A 858 -47.90 -57.86 -29.50
CA ASN A 858 -48.96 -58.05 -28.51
C ASN A 858 -48.76 -59.29 -27.61
N LYS A 859 -47.53 -59.46 -27.11
CA LYS A 859 -47.12 -60.55 -26.21
C LYS A 859 -46.73 -60.04 -24.82
N GLY A 860 -47.14 -58.83 -24.44
CA GLY A 860 -46.95 -58.30 -23.08
C GLY A 860 -45.47 -58.31 -22.66
N ASP A 861 -45.14 -59.00 -21.56
CA ASP A 861 -43.77 -59.13 -21.02
C ASP A 861 -43.12 -60.51 -21.28
N MET A 862 -43.64 -61.26 -22.27
CA MET A 862 -43.09 -62.58 -22.63
C MET A 862 -41.59 -62.54 -22.99
N GLY A 863 -41.12 -61.42 -23.55
CA GLY A 863 -39.69 -61.20 -23.82
C GLY A 863 -38.78 -61.18 -22.60
N PHE A 864 -39.33 -60.96 -21.40
CA PHE A 864 -38.60 -61.01 -20.13
C PHE A 864 -38.72 -62.37 -19.44
N GLY A 865 -39.95 -62.92 -19.43
CA GLY A 865 -40.29 -64.12 -18.66
C GLY A 865 -39.98 -65.45 -19.36
N HIS A 866 -39.83 -65.47 -20.68
CA HIS A 866 -39.57 -66.67 -21.48
C HIS A 866 -38.24 -66.55 -22.24
N ARG A 867 -37.72 -67.69 -22.73
CA ARG A 867 -36.62 -67.65 -23.70
C ARG A 867 -37.13 -66.98 -24.97
N ILE A 868 -36.28 -66.21 -25.64
CA ILE A 868 -36.68 -65.46 -26.84
C ILE A 868 -37.19 -66.41 -27.93
N SER A 869 -36.53 -67.56 -28.14
CA SER A 869 -37.00 -68.60 -29.08
C SER A 869 -38.39 -69.13 -28.73
N ASP A 870 -38.66 -69.38 -27.46
CA ASP A 870 -39.95 -69.92 -26.98
C ASP A 870 -41.05 -68.85 -27.07
N ALA A 871 -40.75 -67.61 -26.71
CA ALA A 871 -41.66 -66.49 -26.79
C ALA A 871 -42.09 -66.19 -28.24
N LEU A 872 -41.24 -66.50 -29.21
CA LEU A 872 -41.49 -66.31 -30.64
C LEU A 872 -42.03 -67.58 -31.33
N GLY A 873 -42.10 -68.72 -30.65
CA GLY A 873 -42.48 -70.02 -31.22
C GLY A 873 -43.84 -70.05 -31.93
N ASP A 874 -44.81 -69.24 -31.49
CA ASP A 874 -46.15 -69.15 -32.09
C ASP A 874 -46.21 -68.29 -33.37
N LEU A 875 -45.08 -67.73 -33.84
CA LEU A 875 -45.04 -66.97 -35.11
C LEU A 875 -44.90 -67.87 -36.34
N GLY A 876 -44.85 -69.20 -36.14
CA GLY A 876 -44.90 -70.22 -37.19
C GLY A 876 -46.31 -70.46 -37.76
N PRO A 877 -46.43 -71.11 -38.94
CA PRO A 877 -47.72 -71.35 -39.58
C PRO A 877 -48.46 -72.52 -38.88
N ASP A 878 -49.71 -72.26 -38.48
CA ASP A 878 -50.74 -73.20 -38.01
C ASP A 878 -50.46 -74.09 -36.78
N HIS A 879 -51.14 -73.79 -35.65
CA HIS A 879 -51.96 -74.76 -34.90
C HIS A 879 -52.87 -74.08 -33.85
N PRO A 880 -54.02 -74.69 -33.49
CA PRO A 880 -55.17 -73.99 -32.92
C PRO A 880 -55.06 -73.73 -31.42
N ARG A 881 -55.67 -72.62 -30.99
CA ARG A 881 -55.87 -72.25 -29.58
C ARG A 881 -56.57 -73.35 -28.78
N PRO A 882 -56.15 -73.64 -27.54
CA PRO A 882 -57.05 -74.19 -26.53
C PRO A 882 -57.94 -73.08 -25.95
N SER A 883 -59.18 -73.45 -25.70
CA SER A 883 -60.31 -72.68 -25.16
C SER A 883 -60.14 -72.24 -23.69
N GLN A 884 -60.62 -71.02 -23.43
CA GLN A 884 -61.19 -70.41 -22.21
C GLN A 884 -61.14 -71.15 -20.87
N SER A 885 -60.85 -70.43 -19.77
CA SER A 885 -61.81 -70.20 -18.66
C SER A 885 -61.34 -69.05 -17.73
N PRO A 886 -62.28 -68.32 -17.09
CA PRO A 886 -62.06 -67.08 -16.34
C PRO A 886 -61.93 -67.30 -14.82
N GLU A 887 -61.42 -66.30 -14.11
CA GLU A 887 -61.53 -65.99 -12.65
C GLU A 887 -60.21 -65.31 -12.24
N ASP A 888 -60.13 -64.29 -11.39
CA ASP A 888 -61.09 -63.30 -10.91
C ASP A 888 -60.26 -62.20 -10.22
N GLU A 889 -60.82 -61.01 -10.16
CA GLU A 889 -60.23 -59.77 -9.67
C GLU A 889 -59.99 -59.72 -8.15
N HIS A 890 -59.01 -58.87 -7.79
CA HIS A 890 -58.80 -58.13 -6.53
C HIS A 890 -57.98 -58.73 -5.37
N PRO A 891 -57.30 -57.88 -4.57
CA PRO A 891 -56.76 -56.52 -4.82
C PRO A 891 -55.22 -56.46 -4.84
#